data_AF-A0A812QXU8-F1
#
_entry.id   AF-A0A812QXU8-F1
#
_cell.length_a   1.000
_cell.length_b   1.000
_cell.length_c   1.000
_cell.angle_alpha   90.00
_cell.angle_beta   90.00
_cell.angle_gamma   90.00
#
_symmetry.space_group_name_H-M   'P 1'
#
loop_
_entity.id
_entity.type
_entity.pdbx_description
1 polymer ?
#
loop_
_entity_poly.entity_id
_entity_poly.type
_entity_poly.pdbx_seq_one_letter_code
_entity_poly.pdbx_strand_id
1 'polypeptide(L)'
;MSWMQQREAIRRAADAGARPRISAQGSQLLPLRDHRLQSVLLSRPNGQLTRAGQFFFGLTGRRPPNRQFDEAQPLIRDGASDYILMRGGTRKLVRTLQPNGQYHVTKLGKAFFKDKYTEWLAHVPVIIRGRRRNGNPYERHDYLPVTTLELGLSRQNDAWSEAQVARNVKEAVLRQLGQPGEGEPIYMISGEVYFLHPTNEWAYSSSSMQVIDNRVDTQIRLRQPLGALREVSYQLFAGDQILASAFEERRDMLCVPRQLAELLKLPLQEVLEDFNSICPGNWQQRGVSPAEIRTFCVWRNAPMFYVDCRGRLLDSFQPTEKEERAVAFTSWNGHAFFYRSARAVASCDESEQRPRYRRLRRDTPVPEFKDWQPWDGEIASGYFWTEDIRGVRADLLAQGHHPKVSTRGLCEWSALRLRVRGGADCVIRELCEDAAVLQQWTERLGVPYRGQRLAGASLEVFLHLLQGRREDTRSRREELLAQQQGMCKLCGAPIALGTFEIDHVIPVSQSFAGQQLELQALCLECHRTKTSLEGNHSTTLESRFCRFVYQHYAASPRLPPLVFQLQKASTCAAARFPLPVFSPLDCIDPAEEGKLADLTWVELPCDRRKGVLDHLPYVGRGWYPKPACAYMLEAGLAKWSHFKWSLDATAHVDQRCLEQVLERMEQNWPEGEEHYAKLAINSLVGLFARNLELVYSMKTSNHEVDGEGCSWRQTFTDSAGRRHWDHIFVTELLSNSSYRPIHDYIMGAEYVAVARIRQALAEVPKRYLKSIKTDCLVMQDVPKKHRPAVERLLQMSRRDGTPVYRYEEVAGLKGQYREPSMEAEPIRAKPPWRGVEDPVEHCLDGESLLLTGFPGTGKTHLAKKIVEALREHGDTVHIITKTHAAVQNVGLGAQTADHWARRNVRDGHCSATWLVIEELTQLDTPLWADIACLSLNKKIRFLLLGDFRQLPAVLDSFAGAEVCKELKDSQLLHDLAGGWCHELSERWRFDERIFEFLTWLRVDEPEQVRLLEAVREARRRFPRRGEPDVSLVISHAKRLQINERENRRLAPADALLVQYEARGAVPTNAPQTMRVWPGLRLIGVGGKVQKGTFLTVEAVEGDVVRVESGQCFAGPELLKHTRLCSAITYASVQGLTLRGRVWLYDVESPHFTLKHLYMGCSRATNSELLSVL
;
A
#
# COMPACT_ATOMS: atom_id res chain seq x y z
N MET A 1 4.97 34.81 -37.39
CA MET A 1 6.06 33.82 -37.19
C MET A 1 6.24 33.04 -38.48
N SER A 2 7.47 32.73 -38.92
CA SER A 2 7.66 31.93 -40.13
C SER A 2 7.22 30.48 -39.90
N TRP A 3 6.81 29.77 -40.94
CA TRP A 3 6.41 28.36 -40.82
C TRP A 3 7.54 27.46 -40.28
N MET A 4 8.81 27.82 -40.55
CA MET A 4 9.97 27.11 -39.97
C MET A 4 10.04 27.28 -38.45
N GLN A 5 9.92 28.51 -37.95
CA GLN A 5 9.86 28.79 -36.51
C GLN A 5 8.68 28.09 -35.84
N GLN A 6 7.54 28.00 -36.54
CA GLN A 6 6.35 27.32 -36.02
C GLN A 6 6.51 25.79 -35.96
N ARG A 7 7.18 25.18 -36.93
CA ARG A 7 7.54 23.75 -36.89
C ARG A 7 8.48 23.44 -35.74
N GLU A 8 9.45 24.31 -35.50
CA GLU A 8 10.44 24.11 -34.45
C GLU A 8 9.83 24.25 -33.05
N ALA A 9 8.90 25.20 -32.86
CA ALA A 9 8.09 25.30 -31.66
C ALA A 9 7.18 24.07 -31.45
N ILE A 10 6.54 23.56 -32.51
CA ILE A 10 5.70 22.35 -32.45
C ILE A 10 6.54 21.10 -32.14
N ARG A 11 7.75 21.00 -32.70
CA ARG A 11 8.66 19.87 -32.46
C ARG A 11 9.13 19.85 -31.00
N ARG A 12 9.54 21.01 -30.46
CA ARG A 12 9.85 21.17 -29.02
C ARG A 12 8.67 20.79 -28.12
N ALA A 13 7.46 21.25 -28.45
CA ALA A 13 6.25 20.88 -27.69
C ALA A 13 5.93 19.37 -27.78
N ALA A 14 6.14 18.74 -28.94
CA ALA A 14 5.94 17.31 -29.14
C ALA A 14 6.95 16.44 -28.36
N ASP A 15 8.23 16.82 -28.39
CA ASP A 15 9.31 16.11 -27.68
C ASP A 15 9.15 16.23 -26.16
N ALA A 16 8.62 17.36 -25.68
CA ALA A 16 8.21 17.59 -24.29
C ALA A 16 6.93 16.83 -23.87
N GLY A 17 6.34 16.04 -24.77
CA GLY A 17 5.16 15.22 -24.47
C GLY A 17 3.83 15.99 -24.44
N ALA A 18 3.83 17.30 -24.74
CA ALA A 18 2.67 18.18 -24.62
C ALA A 18 1.43 17.60 -25.31
N ARG A 19 0.29 17.71 -24.63
CA ARG A 19 -0.99 17.18 -25.12
C ARG A 19 -1.83 18.31 -25.73
N PRO A 20 -2.45 18.09 -26.90
CA PRO A 20 -3.43 19.01 -27.43
C PRO A 20 -4.60 19.18 -26.45
N ARG A 21 -4.95 20.42 -26.14
CA ARG A 21 -6.15 20.78 -25.36
C ARG A 21 -7.31 21.03 -26.30
N ILE A 22 -8.53 20.71 -25.87
CA ILE A 22 -9.75 21.01 -26.62
C ILE A 22 -10.31 22.33 -26.08
N SER A 23 -10.43 23.36 -26.93
CA SER A 23 -11.09 24.61 -26.57
C SER A 23 -12.59 24.41 -26.33
N ALA A 24 -13.26 25.35 -25.64
CA ALA A 24 -14.72 25.34 -25.49
C ALA A 24 -15.50 25.24 -26.82
N GLN A 25 -14.88 25.68 -27.92
CA GLN A 25 -15.45 25.61 -29.28
C GLN A 25 -15.08 24.31 -30.02
N GLY A 26 -14.42 23.34 -29.38
CA GLY A 26 -14.10 22.02 -29.95
C GLY A 26 -12.81 21.93 -30.79
N SER A 27 -12.09 23.03 -30.98
CA SER A 27 -10.77 23.05 -31.63
C SER A 27 -9.69 22.38 -30.78
N GLN A 28 -8.74 21.67 -31.38
CA GLN A 28 -7.52 21.25 -30.67
C GLN A 28 -6.42 22.29 -30.81
N LEU A 29 -5.93 22.74 -29.66
CA LEU A 29 -4.83 23.67 -29.50
C LEU A 29 -3.66 22.92 -28.85
N LEU A 30 -2.50 22.90 -29.49
CA LEU A 30 -1.26 22.49 -28.84
C LEU A 30 -0.73 23.70 -28.08
N PRO A 31 -0.61 23.66 -26.74
CA PRO A 31 0.12 24.71 -26.04
C PRO A 31 1.55 24.78 -26.59
N LEU A 32 1.98 25.98 -26.96
CA LEU A 32 3.36 26.24 -27.39
C LEU A 32 4.03 27.02 -26.28
N ARG A 33 5.25 26.60 -25.92
CA ARG A 33 6.04 27.19 -24.84
C ARG A 33 6.83 28.44 -25.28
N ASP A 34 6.39 29.15 -26.32
CA ASP A 34 7.14 30.25 -26.94
C ASP A 34 6.51 31.62 -26.57
N HIS A 35 7.32 32.60 -26.14
CA HIS A 35 6.88 33.88 -25.56
C HIS A 35 5.95 34.75 -26.44
N ARG A 36 5.77 34.39 -27.72
CA ARG A 36 4.92 35.11 -28.68
C ARG A 36 3.60 34.42 -29.04
N LEU A 37 3.43 33.12 -28.75
CA LEU A 37 2.22 32.36 -29.07
C LEU A 37 1.96 31.33 -27.96
N GLN A 38 0.89 31.52 -27.19
CA GLN A 38 0.50 30.62 -26.09
C GLN A 38 0.03 29.24 -26.57
N SER A 39 -0.48 29.14 -27.81
CA SER A 39 -0.90 27.87 -28.39
C SER A 39 -0.94 27.91 -29.92
N VAL A 40 -0.87 26.73 -30.54
CA VAL A 40 -1.07 26.52 -31.97
C VAL A 40 -2.34 25.72 -32.19
N LEU A 41 -3.19 26.20 -33.09
CA LEU A 41 -4.33 25.43 -33.55
C LEU A 41 -3.85 24.22 -34.34
N LEU A 42 -4.03 23.01 -33.81
CA LEU A 42 -3.76 21.74 -34.50
C LEU A 42 -4.95 21.29 -35.33
N SER A 43 -6.16 21.45 -34.81
CA SER A 43 -7.37 21.17 -35.57
C SER A 43 -8.46 22.18 -35.26
N ARG A 44 -9.23 22.51 -36.29
CA ARG A 44 -10.45 23.32 -36.17
C ARG A 44 -11.55 22.53 -35.46
N PRO A 45 -12.67 23.17 -35.05
CA PRO A 45 -13.79 22.48 -34.40
C PRO A 45 -14.34 21.28 -35.17
N ASN A 46 -14.24 21.31 -36.51
CA ASN A 46 -14.62 20.25 -37.43
C ASN A 46 -13.55 19.14 -37.60
N GLY A 47 -12.51 19.13 -36.74
CA GLY A 47 -11.37 18.20 -36.77
C GLY A 47 -10.47 18.31 -38.00
N GLN A 48 -10.67 19.31 -38.88
CA GLN A 48 -9.76 19.58 -39.99
C GLN A 48 -8.40 20.00 -39.42
N LEU A 49 -7.37 19.21 -39.71
CA LEU A 49 -6.00 19.52 -39.32
C LEU A 49 -5.55 20.80 -40.01
N THR A 50 -4.97 21.71 -39.24
CA THR A 50 -4.20 22.82 -39.76
C THR A 50 -2.84 22.30 -40.28
N ARG A 51 -2.05 23.16 -40.93
CA ARG A 51 -0.67 22.85 -41.31
C ARG A 51 0.16 22.41 -40.10
N ALA A 52 -0.07 23.03 -38.94
CA ALA A 52 0.52 22.69 -37.65
C ALA A 52 0.06 21.31 -37.13
N GLY A 53 -1.23 21.00 -37.24
CA GLY A 53 -1.78 19.68 -36.91
C GLY A 53 -1.16 18.56 -37.73
N GLN A 54 -1.06 18.73 -39.05
CA GLN A 54 -0.45 17.74 -39.94
C GLN A 54 1.01 17.45 -39.54
N PHE A 55 1.77 18.49 -39.21
CA PHE A 55 3.15 18.35 -38.77
C PHE A 55 3.25 17.66 -37.40
N PHE A 56 2.44 18.06 -36.41
CA PHE A 56 2.46 17.49 -35.06
C PHE A 56 2.08 16.00 -35.02
N PHE A 57 0.99 15.62 -35.68
CA PHE A 57 0.55 14.21 -35.71
C PHE A 57 1.47 13.34 -36.56
N GLY A 58 2.06 13.90 -37.63
CA GLY A 58 3.10 13.22 -38.41
C GLY A 58 4.40 13.02 -37.62
N LEU A 59 4.78 13.98 -36.77
CA LEU A 59 5.99 13.92 -35.94
C LEU A 59 5.85 12.93 -34.77
N THR A 60 4.73 12.99 -34.05
CA THR A 60 4.52 12.21 -32.80
C THR A 60 4.05 10.77 -33.05
N GLY A 61 3.65 10.44 -34.28
CA GLY A 61 2.94 9.19 -34.57
C GLY A 61 1.56 9.07 -33.89
N ARG A 62 1.11 10.11 -33.18
CA ARG A 62 -0.20 10.14 -32.53
C ARG A 62 -1.28 10.26 -33.58
N ARG A 63 -2.40 9.57 -33.35
CA ARG A 63 -3.54 9.60 -34.25
C ARG A 63 -4.21 10.99 -34.21
N PRO A 64 -4.45 11.64 -35.36
CA PRO A 64 -5.14 12.93 -35.39
C PRO A 64 -6.59 12.81 -34.91
N PRO A 65 -7.20 13.89 -34.37
CA PRO A 65 -8.59 13.92 -33.95
C PRO A 65 -9.50 13.55 -35.11
N ASN A 66 -10.53 12.78 -34.79
CA ASN A 66 -11.50 12.40 -35.79
C ASN A 66 -12.27 13.63 -36.29
N ARG A 67 -12.28 13.83 -37.62
CA ARG A 67 -13.00 14.93 -38.29
C ARG A 67 -14.50 14.88 -38.06
N GLN A 68 -15.03 13.71 -37.75
CA GLN A 68 -16.46 13.46 -37.72
C GLN A 68 -17.05 13.61 -36.32
N PHE A 69 -16.34 13.23 -35.27
CA PHE A 69 -16.84 13.16 -33.90
C PHE A 69 -15.70 13.28 -32.87
N ASP A 70 -16.03 13.54 -31.60
CA ASP A 70 -15.06 13.43 -30.50
C ASP A 70 -14.98 11.97 -30.02
N GLU A 71 -13.77 11.42 -29.89
CA GLU A 71 -13.56 10.03 -29.48
C GLU A 71 -13.71 9.86 -27.95
N ALA A 72 -13.53 10.92 -27.17
CA ALA A 72 -13.65 10.89 -25.71
C ALA A 72 -15.09 11.10 -25.21
N GLN A 73 -16.04 11.43 -26.11
CA GLN A 73 -17.41 11.74 -25.71
C GLN A 73 -18.14 10.51 -25.11
N PRO A 74 -19.09 10.73 -24.19
CA PRO A 74 -19.98 9.68 -23.71
C PRO A 74 -21.01 9.30 -24.80
N LEU A 75 -21.48 8.04 -24.76
CA LEU A 75 -22.58 7.60 -25.60
C LEU A 75 -23.90 8.26 -25.16
N ILE A 76 -24.73 8.60 -26.14
CA ILE A 76 -26.11 9.05 -25.94
C ILE A 76 -27.00 7.86 -26.25
N ARG A 77 -27.64 7.30 -25.23
CA ARG A 77 -28.54 6.15 -25.38
C ARG A 77 -29.97 6.61 -25.56
N ASP A 78 -30.63 6.08 -26.56
CA ASP A 78 -32.04 6.34 -26.87
C ASP A 78 -32.70 5.01 -27.28
N GLY A 79 -33.46 4.45 -26.35
CA GLY A 79 -34.01 3.09 -26.44
C GLY A 79 -32.92 2.02 -26.60
N ALA A 80 -33.09 1.14 -27.59
CA ALA A 80 -32.14 0.09 -27.93
C ALA A 80 -30.91 0.59 -28.71
N SER A 81 -30.79 1.89 -28.96
CA SER A 81 -29.75 2.45 -29.84
C SER A 81 -28.83 3.42 -29.11
N ASP A 82 -27.54 3.34 -29.41
CA ASP A 82 -26.51 4.26 -28.92
C ASP A 82 -26.05 5.18 -30.05
N TYR A 83 -25.91 6.45 -29.71
CA TYR A 83 -25.55 7.53 -30.61
C TYR A 83 -24.33 8.27 -30.10
N ILE A 84 -23.63 8.91 -31.02
CA ILE A 84 -22.63 9.93 -30.71
C ILE A 84 -23.04 11.25 -31.36
N LEU A 85 -22.59 12.37 -30.80
CA LEU A 85 -22.67 13.66 -31.45
C LEU A 85 -21.52 13.77 -32.44
N MET A 86 -21.89 14.06 -33.69
CA MET A 86 -20.95 14.54 -34.67
C MET A 86 -20.55 15.96 -34.29
N ARG A 87 -19.37 16.41 -34.75
CA ARG A 87 -18.88 17.77 -34.48
C ARG A 87 -19.80 18.88 -35.04
N GLY A 88 -20.71 18.56 -35.95
CA GLY A 88 -21.79 19.45 -36.42
C GLY A 88 -23.07 19.43 -35.58
N GLY A 89 -23.07 18.83 -34.38
CA GLY A 89 -24.22 18.76 -33.48
C GLY A 89 -25.26 17.69 -33.84
N THR A 90 -25.18 17.10 -35.03
CA THR A 90 -26.08 16.01 -35.45
C THR A 90 -25.78 14.72 -34.71
N ARG A 91 -26.80 14.09 -34.12
CA ARG A 91 -26.70 12.75 -33.52
C ARG A 91 -26.56 11.70 -34.63
N LYS A 92 -25.62 10.77 -34.48
CA LYS A 92 -25.42 9.65 -35.40
C LYS A 92 -25.32 8.33 -34.63
N LEU A 93 -26.02 7.33 -35.13
CA LEU A 93 -26.09 6.00 -34.57
C LEU A 93 -24.71 5.32 -34.64
N VAL A 94 -24.25 4.76 -33.52
CA VAL A 94 -23.00 3.99 -33.45
C VAL A 94 -23.25 2.50 -33.27
N ARG A 95 -24.25 2.10 -32.50
CA ARG A 95 -24.66 0.70 -32.37
C ARG A 95 -26.12 0.58 -31.96
N THR A 96 -26.75 -0.54 -32.31
CA THR A 96 -28.13 -0.86 -31.91
C THR A 96 -28.17 -2.25 -31.31
N LEU A 97 -28.74 -2.38 -30.11
CA LEU A 97 -29.01 -3.64 -29.44
C LEU A 97 -30.11 -4.37 -30.21
N GLN A 98 -29.76 -5.52 -30.74
CA GLN A 98 -30.69 -6.39 -31.47
C GLN A 98 -31.50 -7.23 -30.48
N PRO A 99 -32.68 -7.76 -30.89
CA PRO A 99 -33.50 -8.63 -30.04
C PRO A 99 -32.77 -9.89 -29.51
N ASN A 100 -31.67 -10.29 -30.15
CA ASN A 100 -30.81 -11.40 -29.72
C ASN A 100 -29.77 -11.00 -28.64
N GLY A 101 -29.87 -9.78 -28.09
CA GLY A 101 -28.97 -9.27 -27.04
C GLY A 101 -27.58 -8.84 -27.52
N GLN A 102 -27.36 -8.75 -28.84
CA GLN A 102 -26.07 -8.35 -29.42
C GLN A 102 -26.13 -6.94 -30.00
N TYR A 103 -25.04 -6.19 -29.87
CA TYR A 103 -24.94 -4.91 -30.57
C TYR A 103 -24.58 -5.11 -32.04
N HIS A 104 -25.42 -4.58 -32.93
CA HIS A 104 -25.04 -4.33 -34.31
C HIS A 104 -24.28 -2.99 -34.37
N VAL A 105 -22.96 -3.07 -34.49
CA VAL A 105 -22.08 -1.89 -34.51
C VAL A 105 -21.96 -1.37 -35.94
N THR A 106 -22.35 -0.11 -36.14
CA THR A 106 -22.27 0.58 -37.44
C THR A 106 -20.81 0.82 -37.85
N LYS A 107 -20.56 1.19 -39.11
CA LYS A 107 -19.22 1.60 -39.57
C LYS A 107 -18.64 2.75 -38.73
N LEU A 108 -19.51 3.67 -38.29
CA LEU A 108 -19.15 4.77 -37.38
C LEU A 108 -18.78 4.25 -35.99
N GLY A 109 -19.58 3.35 -35.43
CA GLY A 109 -19.29 2.72 -34.15
C GLY A 109 -17.98 1.93 -34.14
N LYS A 110 -17.68 1.18 -35.22
CA LYS A 110 -16.40 0.46 -35.37
C LYS A 110 -15.21 1.42 -35.33
N ALA A 111 -15.35 2.63 -35.86
CA ALA A 111 -14.31 3.65 -35.78
C ALA A 111 -14.19 4.26 -34.37
N PHE A 112 -15.31 4.47 -33.67
CA PHE A 112 -15.37 5.06 -32.34
C PHE A 112 -14.83 4.14 -31.22
N PHE A 113 -15.15 2.84 -31.27
CA PHE A 113 -14.75 1.88 -30.23
C PHE A 113 -13.40 1.19 -30.49
N LYS A 114 -12.73 1.46 -31.60
CA LYS A 114 -11.53 0.73 -32.05
C LYS A 114 -10.45 0.59 -30.97
N ASP A 115 -10.21 1.65 -30.21
CA ASP A 115 -9.12 1.72 -29.23
C ASP A 115 -9.63 1.74 -27.77
N LYS A 116 -10.94 1.48 -27.57
CA LYS A 116 -11.61 1.47 -26.27
C LYS A 116 -11.78 0.04 -25.77
N TYR A 117 -11.10 -0.27 -24.67
CA TYR A 117 -11.08 -1.61 -24.12
C TYR A 117 -11.15 -1.57 -22.60
N THR A 118 -11.88 -2.54 -22.06
CA THR A 118 -12.05 -2.78 -20.65
C THR A 118 -11.48 -4.15 -20.31
N GLU A 119 -10.73 -4.26 -19.22
CA GLU A 119 -10.30 -5.56 -18.69
C GLU A 119 -11.44 -6.18 -17.87
N TRP A 120 -11.60 -7.49 -17.97
CA TRP A 120 -12.62 -8.27 -17.28
C TRP A 120 -11.99 -9.41 -16.49
N LEU A 121 -12.36 -9.49 -15.21
CA LEU A 121 -12.11 -10.56 -14.26
C LEU A 121 -13.34 -11.49 -14.25
N ALA A 122 -13.17 -12.73 -14.70
CA ALA A 122 -14.21 -13.74 -14.55
C ALA A 122 -14.11 -14.43 -13.19
N HIS A 123 -15.25 -14.84 -12.67
CA HIS A 123 -15.40 -15.72 -11.52
C HIS A 123 -16.01 -17.02 -12.02
N VAL A 124 -15.18 -18.06 -12.04
CA VAL A 124 -15.49 -19.38 -12.56
C VAL A 124 -16.32 -20.13 -11.51
N PRO A 125 -17.54 -20.58 -11.83
CA PRO A 125 -18.34 -21.36 -10.91
C PRO A 125 -17.73 -22.76 -10.78
N VAL A 126 -17.55 -23.23 -9.56
CA VAL A 126 -16.88 -24.48 -9.25
C VAL A 126 -17.67 -25.34 -8.29
N ILE A 127 -17.54 -26.65 -8.47
CA ILE A 127 -17.92 -27.67 -7.49
C ILE A 127 -16.63 -28.12 -6.81
N ILE A 128 -16.56 -27.95 -5.50
CA ILE A 128 -15.43 -28.32 -4.67
C ILE A 128 -15.79 -29.62 -3.96
N ARG A 129 -15.08 -30.69 -4.28
CA ARG A 129 -15.22 -31.98 -3.60
C ARG A 129 -14.01 -32.20 -2.70
N GLY A 130 -14.27 -32.45 -1.43
CA GLY A 130 -13.25 -32.83 -0.46
C GLY A 130 -13.68 -34.05 0.33
N ARG A 131 -12.81 -34.49 1.23
CA ARG A 131 -13.17 -35.46 2.27
C ARG A 131 -13.05 -34.79 3.63
N ARG A 132 -14.11 -34.90 4.43
CA ARG A 132 -14.13 -34.53 5.84
C ARG A 132 -13.24 -35.49 6.63
N ARG A 133 -12.91 -35.08 7.84
CA ARG A 133 -12.03 -35.80 8.76
C ARG A 133 -12.51 -37.21 9.13
N ASN A 134 -13.82 -37.45 9.13
CA ASN A 134 -14.42 -38.79 9.34
C ASN A 134 -14.43 -39.67 8.08
N GLY A 135 -13.77 -39.24 6.99
CA GLY A 135 -13.74 -39.95 5.71
C GLY A 135 -14.94 -39.65 4.80
N ASN A 136 -15.96 -38.94 5.30
CA ASN A 136 -17.14 -38.62 4.50
C ASN A 136 -16.78 -37.62 3.40
N PRO A 137 -17.18 -37.88 2.15
CA PRO A 137 -17.06 -36.87 1.10
C PRO A 137 -17.96 -35.68 1.45
N TYR A 138 -17.50 -34.48 1.11
CA TYR A 138 -18.37 -33.32 1.06
C TYR A 138 -18.23 -32.64 -0.30
N GLU A 139 -19.30 -31.98 -0.68
CA GLU A 139 -19.38 -31.18 -1.89
C GLU A 139 -19.85 -29.79 -1.48
N ARG A 140 -19.18 -28.75 -1.96
CA ARG A 140 -19.62 -27.36 -1.83
C ARG A 140 -19.47 -26.63 -3.15
N HIS A 141 -20.32 -25.64 -3.37
CA HIS A 141 -20.34 -24.83 -4.59
C HIS A 141 -19.74 -23.46 -4.28
N ASP A 142 -18.86 -22.96 -5.14
CA ASP A 142 -18.22 -21.65 -4.95
C ASP A 142 -17.90 -20.99 -6.31
N TYR A 143 -17.35 -19.78 -6.29
CA TYR A 143 -16.88 -19.04 -7.44
C TYR A 143 -15.42 -18.64 -7.27
N LEU A 144 -14.54 -19.17 -8.12
CA LEU A 144 -13.12 -18.83 -8.11
C LEU A 144 -12.83 -17.68 -9.09
N PRO A 145 -12.27 -16.54 -8.64
CA PRO A 145 -11.77 -15.55 -9.58
C PRO A 145 -10.64 -16.15 -10.41
N VAL A 146 -10.57 -15.79 -11.69
CA VAL A 146 -9.56 -16.31 -12.63
C VAL A 146 -8.12 -16.04 -12.16
N THR A 147 -7.90 -15.01 -11.36
CA THR A 147 -6.60 -14.73 -10.71
C THR A 147 -6.20 -15.80 -9.69
N THR A 148 -7.15 -16.48 -9.04
CA THR A 148 -6.86 -17.63 -8.15
C THR A 148 -6.47 -18.88 -8.94
N LEU A 149 -6.84 -18.94 -10.22
CA LEU A 149 -6.42 -19.99 -11.16
C LEU A 149 -5.14 -19.61 -11.92
N GLU A 150 -4.46 -18.52 -11.50
CA GLU A 150 -3.27 -17.96 -12.15
C GLU A 150 -3.49 -17.56 -13.62
N LEU A 151 -4.73 -17.23 -13.98
CA LEU A 151 -5.10 -16.82 -15.33
C LEU A 151 -5.14 -15.30 -15.47
N GLY A 152 -4.79 -14.82 -16.66
CA GLY A 152 -4.78 -13.38 -16.97
C GLY A 152 -6.19 -12.81 -17.12
N LEU A 153 -6.35 -11.52 -16.80
CA LEU A 153 -7.56 -10.76 -17.08
C LEU A 153 -7.83 -10.71 -18.58
N SER A 154 -9.10 -10.71 -18.97
CA SER A 154 -9.49 -10.70 -20.37
C SER A 154 -9.79 -9.27 -20.83
N ARG A 155 -9.02 -8.75 -21.78
CA ARG A 155 -9.23 -7.40 -22.35
C ARG A 155 -10.27 -7.46 -23.48
N GLN A 156 -11.36 -6.71 -23.32
CA GLN A 156 -12.55 -6.77 -24.18
C GLN A 156 -12.85 -5.40 -24.76
N ASN A 157 -13.39 -5.35 -25.97
CA ASN A 157 -13.68 -4.08 -26.65
C ASN A 157 -15.02 -3.49 -26.17
N ASP A 158 -15.06 -2.19 -25.91
CA ASP A 158 -16.26 -1.52 -25.36
C ASP A 158 -17.44 -1.47 -26.34
N ALA A 159 -17.24 -1.84 -27.62
CA ALA A 159 -18.32 -1.95 -28.61
C ALA A 159 -19.29 -3.10 -28.31
N TRP A 160 -18.84 -4.13 -27.61
CA TRP A 160 -19.57 -5.38 -27.41
C TRP A 160 -20.65 -5.25 -26.33
N SER A 161 -21.71 -6.05 -26.44
CA SER A 161 -22.73 -6.15 -25.37
C SER A 161 -22.20 -7.01 -24.22
N GLU A 162 -22.78 -6.89 -23.04
CA GLU A 162 -22.39 -7.72 -21.87
C GLU A 162 -22.46 -9.21 -22.19
N ALA A 163 -23.47 -9.66 -22.94
CA ALA A 163 -23.59 -11.05 -23.37
C ALA A 163 -22.45 -11.50 -24.30
N GLN A 164 -21.98 -10.61 -25.18
CA GLN A 164 -20.84 -10.89 -26.07
C GLN A 164 -19.53 -10.91 -25.29
N VAL A 165 -19.36 -9.97 -24.36
CA VAL A 165 -18.21 -9.91 -23.47
C VAL A 165 -18.15 -11.15 -22.59
N ALA A 166 -19.23 -11.49 -21.89
CA ALA A 166 -19.34 -12.68 -21.05
C ALA A 166 -18.94 -13.95 -21.83
N ARG A 167 -19.45 -14.12 -23.06
CA ARG A 167 -19.10 -15.24 -23.93
C ARG A 167 -17.61 -15.28 -24.27
N ASN A 168 -17.05 -14.16 -24.72
CA ASN A 168 -15.65 -14.07 -25.14
C ASN A 168 -14.68 -14.24 -23.96
N VAL A 169 -15.02 -13.69 -22.79
CA VAL A 169 -14.27 -13.86 -21.56
C VAL A 169 -14.32 -15.32 -21.12
N LYS A 170 -15.50 -15.94 -21.09
CA LYS A 170 -15.67 -17.36 -20.77
C LYS A 170 -14.87 -18.25 -21.70
N GLU A 171 -14.95 -18.02 -23.02
CA GLU A 171 -14.17 -18.78 -24.00
C GLU A 171 -12.65 -18.60 -23.80
N ALA A 172 -12.20 -17.38 -23.50
CA ALA A 172 -10.79 -17.12 -23.23
C ALA A 172 -10.30 -17.84 -21.96
N VAL A 173 -11.10 -17.85 -20.90
CA VAL A 173 -10.79 -18.55 -19.65
C VAL A 173 -10.81 -20.06 -19.86
N LEU A 174 -11.84 -20.60 -20.52
CA LEU A 174 -11.91 -22.02 -20.85
C LEU A 174 -10.74 -22.44 -21.74
N ARG A 175 -10.30 -21.61 -22.69
CA ARG A 175 -9.11 -21.88 -23.52
C ARG A 175 -7.83 -21.90 -22.68
N GLN A 176 -7.67 -20.98 -21.72
CA GLN A 176 -6.52 -21.00 -20.81
C GLN A 176 -6.55 -22.20 -19.87
N LEU A 177 -7.74 -22.63 -19.44
CA LEU A 177 -7.97 -23.90 -18.74
C LEU A 177 -7.85 -25.11 -19.67
N GLY A 178 -7.64 -24.92 -20.97
CA GLY A 178 -7.53 -25.95 -22.01
C GLY A 178 -8.77 -26.84 -22.15
N GLN A 179 -9.94 -26.22 -22.07
CA GLN A 179 -11.27 -26.78 -22.35
C GLN A 179 -11.59 -28.05 -21.56
N PRO A 180 -11.63 -27.96 -20.22
CA PRO A 180 -11.89 -29.11 -19.37
C PRO A 180 -13.27 -29.71 -19.67
N GLY A 181 -13.32 -31.03 -19.79
CA GLY A 181 -14.55 -31.80 -19.99
C GLY A 181 -15.43 -31.85 -18.74
N GLU A 182 -16.64 -32.42 -18.89
CA GLU A 182 -17.57 -32.57 -17.77
C GLU A 182 -16.99 -33.55 -16.74
N GLY A 183 -16.85 -33.10 -15.49
CA GLY A 183 -16.21 -33.87 -14.42
C GLY A 183 -14.68 -33.89 -14.44
N GLU A 184 -14.04 -33.07 -15.27
CA GLU A 184 -12.58 -32.91 -15.26
C GLU A 184 -12.14 -31.88 -14.19
N PRO A 185 -11.14 -32.18 -13.36
CA PRO A 185 -10.66 -31.26 -12.34
C PRO A 185 -9.91 -30.08 -12.99
N ILE A 186 -10.31 -28.86 -12.64
CA ILE A 186 -9.69 -27.63 -13.16
C ILE A 186 -8.68 -27.02 -12.19
N TYR A 187 -8.76 -27.38 -10.91
CA TYR A 187 -7.88 -26.90 -9.86
C TYR A 187 -7.88 -27.89 -8.67
N MET A 188 -6.75 -28.02 -7.96
CA MET A 188 -6.65 -28.89 -6.78
C MET A 188 -5.77 -28.23 -5.72
N ILE A 189 -6.28 -28.09 -4.51
CA ILE A 189 -5.54 -27.52 -3.38
C ILE A 189 -5.96 -28.21 -2.08
N SER A 190 -5.00 -28.53 -1.20
CA SER A 190 -5.26 -29.04 0.15
C SER A 190 -6.22 -30.25 0.26
N GLY A 191 -6.25 -31.14 -0.74
CA GLY A 191 -7.12 -32.32 -0.74
C GLY A 191 -8.54 -32.07 -1.23
N GLU A 192 -8.85 -30.84 -1.63
CA GLU A 192 -10.06 -30.47 -2.35
C GLU A 192 -9.80 -30.50 -3.86
N VAL A 193 -10.76 -31.04 -4.61
CA VAL A 193 -10.74 -31.10 -6.07
C VAL A 193 -11.85 -30.21 -6.60
N TYR A 194 -11.47 -29.28 -7.47
CA TYR A 194 -12.35 -28.27 -8.02
C TYR A 194 -12.72 -28.67 -9.45
N PHE A 195 -14.01 -28.76 -9.70
CA PHE A 195 -14.58 -29.07 -11.00
C PHE A 195 -15.31 -27.84 -11.52
N LEU A 196 -15.33 -27.66 -12.84
CA LEU A 196 -16.20 -26.64 -13.43
C LEU A 196 -17.65 -27.00 -13.13
N HIS A 197 -18.42 -26.04 -12.64
CA HIS A 197 -19.85 -26.26 -12.41
C HIS A 197 -20.59 -26.35 -13.75
N PRO A 198 -21.41 -27.39 -14.01
CA PRO A 198 -22.02 -27.61 -15.31
C PRO A 198 -23.13 -26.59 -15.63
N THR A 199 -23.88 -26.16 -14.60
CA THR A 199 -25.10 -25.35 -14.79
C THR A 199 -25.06 -23.92 -14.22
N ASN A 200 -24.21 -23.62 -13.23
CA ASN A 200 -24.15 -22.29 -12.64
C ASN A 200 -23.63 -21.28 -13.67
N GLU A 201 -24.26 -20.11 -13.67
CA GLU A 201 -23.82 -19.01 -14.49
C GLU A 201 -22.44 -18.52 -14.04
N TRP A 202 -21.68 -17.97 -14.98
CA TRP A 202 -20.39 -17.37 -14.67
C TRP A 202 -20.60 -15.92 -14.23
N ALA A 203 -19.83 -15.47 -13.26
CA ALA A 203 -19.83 -14.07 -12.85
C ALA A 203 -18.66 -13.33 -13.52
N TYR A 204 -18.86 -12.07 -13.89
CA TYR A 204 -17.83 -11.25 -14.53
C TYR A 204 -17.79 -9.88 -13.86
N SER A 205 -16.59 -9.39 -13.55
CA SER A 205 -16.37 -8.05 -13.04
C SER A 205 -15.36 -7.33 -13.92
N SER A 206 -15.61 -6.08 -14.29
CA SER A 206 -14.65 -5.30 -15.10
C SER A 206 -13.60 -4.61 -14.21
N SER A 207 -12.32 -4.71 -14.56
CA SER A 207 -11.18 -4.00 -13.93
C SER A 207 -11.22 -2.50 -14.23
N SER A 208 -11.81 -2.10 -15.37
CA SER A 208 -12.32 -0.75 -15.50
C SER A 208 -13.65 -0.69 -14.73
N MET A 209 -13.71 0.11 -13.67
CA MET A 209 -14.99 0.61 -13.14
C MET A 209 -15.63 1.55 -14.17
N GLN A 210 -15.89 1.08 -15.39
CA GLN A 210 -16.84 1.69 -16.31
C GLN A 210 -17.95 0.68 -16.51
N VAL A 211 -18.97 0.82 -15.66
CA VAL A 211 -20.24 0.15 -15.85
C VAL A 211 -20.88 0.74 -17.10
N ILE A 212 -20.76 0.02 -18.22
CA ILE A 212 -21.49 0.33 -19.45
C ILE A 212 -22.90 -0.23 -19.25
N ASP A 213 -23.72 0.54 -18.52
CA ASP A 213 -25.20 0.54 -18.54
C ASP A 213 -25.80 1.55 -17.53
N ASN A 214 -24.97 2.26 -16.74
CA ASN A 214 -25.40 3.14 -15.63
C ASN A 214 -26.47 4.19 -15.94
N ARG A 215 -26.58 4.76 -17.16
CA ARG A 215 -27.52 5.87 -17.39
C ARG A 215 -29.00 5.45 -17.38
N VAL A 216 -29.33 4.20 -17.69
CA VAL A 216 -30.72 3.71 -17.65
C VAL A 216 -31.13 3.51 -16.19
N ASP A 217 -30.24 2.94 -15.37
CA ASP A 217 -30.47 2.74 -13.93
C ASP A 217 -30.52 4.06 -13.15
N THR A 218 -29.65 5.04 -13.42
CA THR A 218 -29.71 6.35 -12.76
C THR A 218 -31.05 7.05 -13.03
N GLN A 219 -31.59 6.96 -14.25
CA GLN A 219 -32.92 7.53 -14.57
C GLN A 219 -34.07 6.81 -13.87
N ILE A 220 -34.00 5.47 -13.73
CA ILE A 220 -34.98 4.68 -12.99
C ILE A 220 -34.92 5.02 -11.50
N ARG A 221 -33.71 5.15 -10.93
CA ARG A 221 -33.47 5.49 -9.53
C ARG A 221 -33.90 6.91 -9.18
N LEU A 222 -33.64 7.89 -10.06
CA LEU A 222 -34.12 9.26 -9.89
C LEU A 222 -35.65 9.37 -9.85
N ARG A 223 -36.37 8.39 -10.41
CA ARG A 223 -37.84 8.31 -10.43
C ARG A 223 -38.42 7.35 -9.39
N GLN A 224 -37.59 6.61 -8.65
CA GLN A 224 -38.02 5.70 -7.60
C GLN A 224 -38.67 6.49 -6.45
N PRO A 225 -39.93 6.22 -6.08
CA PRO A 225 -40.55 6.88 -4.94
C PRO A 225 -39.87 6.50 -3.62
N LEU A 226 -39.59 7.50 -2.77
CA LEU A 226 -38.99 7.32 -1.44
C LEU A 226 -40.02 7.76 -0.38
N GLY A 227 -40.44 6.84 0.48
CA GLY A 227 -41.55 7.13 1.41
C GLY A 227 -41.64 6.25 2.64
N ALA A 228 -41.21 4.99 2.57
CA ALA A 228 -41.30 4.07 3.70
C ALA A 228 -39.92 3.84 4.32
N LEU A 229 -39.78 4.04 5.63
CA LEU A 229 -38.63 3.50 6.35
C LEU A 229 -38.78 1.98 6.40
N ARG A 230 -37.82 1.26 5.82
CA ARG A 230 -37.73 -0.20 5.89
C ARG A 230 -36.39 -0.55 6.52
N GLU A 231 -36.38 -0.57 7.86
CA GLU A 231 -35.27 -0.93 8.77
C GLU A 231 -33.89 -1.17 8.15
N VAL A 232 -33.21 -0.14 7.65
CA VAL A 232 -31.85 -0.28 7.09
C VAL A 232 -30.82 -0.07 8.19
N SER A 233 -29.97 -1.07 8.45
CA SER A 233 -28.83 -0.92 9.36
C SER A 233 -27.50 -0.73 8.60
N TYR A 234 -26.76 0.35 8.93
CA TYR A 234 -25.30 0.59 8.78
C TYR A 234 -24.56 0.37 7.46
N GLN A 235 -25.24 0.11 6.36
CA GLN A 235 -24.58 -0.14 5.07
C GLN A 235 -24.37 1.13 4.23
N LEU A 236 -24.82 2.29 4.69
CA LEU A 236 -24.82 3.52 3.89
C LEU A 236 -23.58 4.36 4.12
N PHE A 237 -23.18 5.09 3.07
CA PHE A 237 -22.07 6.02 3.11
C PHE A 237 -22.31 7.08 4.21
N ALA A 238 -21.27 7.40 4.98
CA ALA A 238 -21.33 8.37 6.09
C ALA A 238 -22.54 8.17 7.03
N GLY A 239 -22.86 6.90 7.36
CA GLY A 239 -24.06 6.56 8.14
C GLY A 239 -24.16 7.24 9.51
N ASP A 240 -23.04 7.61 10.12
CA ASP A 240 -22.96 8.39 11.36
C ASP A 240 -23.41 9.85 11.21
N GLN A 241 -23.40 10.39 9.98
CA GLN A 241 -23.82 11.73 9.65
C GLN A 241 -25.30 11.82 9.25
N ILE A 242 -26.05 10.71 9.23
CA ILE A 242 -27.47 10.70 8.88
C ILE A 242 -28.29 11.36 10.01
N LEU A 243 -29.37 12.07 9.64
CA LEU A 243 -30.32 12.67 10.59
C LEU A 243 -31.03 11.60 11.43
N ALA A 244 -31.37 11.93 12.67
CA ALA A 244 -32.07 10.98 13.55
C ALA A 244 -33.49 10.69 13.05
N SER A 245 -34.17 11.68 12.46
CA SER A 245 -35.51 11.52 11.86
C SER A 245 -35.56 10.54 10.69
N ALA A 246 -34.42 10.26 10.04
CA ALA A 246 -34.32 9.23 9.00
C ALA A 246 -34.59 7.81 9.52
N PHE A 247 -34.50 7.60 10.83
CA PHE A 247 -34.69 6.30 11.48
C PHE A 247 -35.99 6.23 12.29
N GLU A 248 -36.87 7.23 12.18
CA GLU A 248 -38.19 7.20 12.80
C GLU A 248 -39.18 6.40 11.95
N GLU A 249 -39.76 5.35 12.53
CA GLU A 249 -40.80 4.57 11.87
C GLU A 249 -42.17 5.24 12.03
N ARG A 250 -42.81 5.54 10.90
CA ARG A 250 -44.17 6.11 10.84
C ARG A 250 -44.95 5.44 9.70
N ARG A 251 -46.28 5.38 9.84
CA ARG A 251 -47.16 4.69 8.88
C ARG A 251 -47.49 5.52 7.62
N ASP A 252 -46.93 6.71 7.48
CA ASP A 252 -47.14 7.61 6.35
C ASP A 252 -45.90 7.71 5.46
N MET A 253 -46.06 8.22 4.23
CA MET A 253 -44.95 8.38 3.26
C MET A 253 -44.25 9.74 3.35
N LEU A 254 -44.28 10.41 4.51
CA LEU A 254 -43.81 11.79 4.69
C LEU A 254 -42.37 11.88 5.23
N CYS A 255 -41.56 10.83 5.08
CA CYS A 255 -40.20 10.80 5.63
C CYS A 255 -39.27 11.87 5.02
N VAL A 256 -39.37 12.12 3.72
CA VAL A 256 -38.56 13.11 2.99
C VAL A 256 -38.87 14.55 3.47
N PRO A 257 -40.15 14.99 3.49
CA PRO A 257 -40.51 16.30 4.06
C PRO A 257 -40.04 16.51 5.50
N ARG A 258 -40.16 15.50 6.37
CA ARG A 258 -39.70 15.62 7.78
C ARG A 258 -38.20 15.82 7.90
N GLN A 259 -37.42 15.03 7.16
CA GLN A 259 -35.96 15.15 7.17
C GLN A 259 -35.51 16.50 6.60
N LEU A 260 -36.17 17.00 5.54
CA LEU A 260 -35.89 18.33 4.98
C LEU A 260 -36.27 19.45 5.97
N ALA A 261 -37.42 19.35 6.63
CA ALA A 261 -37.85 20.29 7.66
C ALA A 261 -36.83 20.38 8.82
N GLU A 262 -36.31 19.23 9.30
CA GLU A 262 -35.25 19.20 10.32
C GLU A 262 -33.93 19.81 9.79
N LEU A 263 -33.51 19.44 8.58
CA LEU A 263 -32.23 19.86 8.01
C LEU A 263 -32.15 21.37 7.75
N LEU A 264 -33.23 21.90 7.16
CA LEU A 264 -33.40 23.30 6.78
C LEU A 264 -33.93 24.17 7.92
N LYS A 265 -34.37 23.56 9.04
CA LYS A 265 -35.01 24.23 10.19
C LYS A 265 -36.29 24.97 9.80
N LEU A 266 -37.10 24.36 8.94
CA LEU A 266 -38.37 24.89 8.46
C LEU A 266 -39.56 24.20 9.15
N PRO A 267 -40.72 24.86 9.26
CA PRO A 267 -41.96 24.20 9.64
C PRO A 267 -42.32 23.09 8.65
N LEU A 268 -42.69 21.91 9.15
CA LEU A 268 -43.06 20.77 8.29
C LEU A 268 -44.19 21.14 7.32
N GLN A 269 -45.17 21.92 7.76
CA GLN A 269 -46.30 22.36 6.96
C GLN A 269 -45.87 23.13 5.70
N GLU A 270 -44.86 23.99 5.82
CA GLU A 270 -44.32 24.77 4.71
C GLU A 270 -43.67 23.85 3.65
N VAL A 271 -42.90 22.86 4.11
CA VAL A 271 -42.28 21.86 3.23
C VAL A 271 -43.34 21.00 2.53
N LEU A 272 -44.45 20.68 3.20
CA LEU A 272 -45.57 19.96 2.58
C LEU A 272 -46.26 20.78 1.49
N GLU A 273 -46.43 22.08 1.71
CA GLU A 273 -47.03 23.02 0.73
C GLU A 273 -46.15 23.17 -0.52
N ASP A 274 -44.82 23.19 -0.36
CA ASP A 274 -43.90 23.16 -1.50
C ASP A 274 -44.08 21.88 -2.32
N PHE A 275 -44.09 20.71 -1.67
CA PHE A 275 -44.26 19.45 -2.38
C PHE A 275 -45.65 19.30 -3.02
N ASN A 276 -46.70 19.91 -2.45
CA ASN A 276 -48.01 20.00 -3.11
C ASN A 276 -47.95 20.80 -4.42
N SER A 277 -47.03 21.78 -4.51
CA SER A 277 -46.83 22.59 -5.71
C SER A 277 -45.90 21.92 -6.74
N ILE A 278 -44.98 21.07 -6.29
CA ILE A 278 -43.97 20.40 -7.12
C ILE A 278 -44.45 19.05 -7.67
N CYS A 279 -45.12 18.25 -6.84
CA CYS A 279 -45.45 16.85 -7.15
C CYS A 279 -46.89 16.71 -7.69
N PRO A 280 -47.11 16.05 -8.84
CA PRO A 280 -48.46 15.79 -9.34
C PRO A 280 -49.15 14.64 -8.57
N GLY A 281 -50.43 14.84 -8.21
CA GLY A 281 -51.29 13.80 -7.60
C GLY A 281 -51.03 13.52 -6.11
N ASN A 282 -51.48 12.35 -5.62
CA ASN A 282 -51.39 11.93 -4.20
C ASN A 282 -49.98 11.46 -3.79
N TRP A 283 -48.98 12.32 -3.90
CA TRP A 283 -47.59 12.00 -3.53
C TRP A 283 -47.43 11.62 -2.05
N GLN A 284 -48.34 12.06 -1.16
CA GLN A 284 -48.36 11.70 0.27
C GLN A 284 -48.65 10.21 0.52
N GLN A 285 -49.18 9.50 -0.48
CA GLN A 285 -49.39 8.04 -0.44
C GLN A 285 -48.30 7.27 -1.20
N ARG A 286 -47.60 7.93 -2.13
CA ARG A 286 -46.56 7.33 -2.98
C ARG A 286 -45.14 7.52 -2.43
N GLY A 287 -44.88 8.62 -1.74
CA GLY A 287 -43.54 9.12 -1.42
C GLY A 287 -42.98 10.04 -2.49
N VAL A 288 -41.82 10.65 -2.19
CA VAL A 288 -41.13 11.65 -3.04
C VAL A 288 -39.92 11.00 -3.70
N SER A 289 -39.73 11.20 -4.99
CA SER A 289 -38.56 10.69 -5.75
C SER A 289 -37.35 11.63 -5.67
N PRO A 290 -36.11 11.15 -5.91
CA PRO A 290 -34.94 12.03 -5.99
C PRO A 290 -35.07 13.18 -7.00
N ALA A 291 -35.75 12.97 -8.14
CA ALA A 291 -36.00 14.04 -9.11
C ALA A 291 -36.93 15.14 -8.57
N GLU A 292 -37.92 14.75 -7.75
CA GLU A 292 -38.81 15.70 -7.06
C GLU A 292 -38.07 16.44 -5.93
N ILE A 293 -37.16 15.76 -5.21
CA ILE A 293 -36.25 16.41 -4.24
C ILE A 293 -35.36 17.43 -4.95
N ARG A 294 -34.82 17.09 -6.13
CA ARG A 294 -34.04 18.05 -6.94
C ARG A 294 -34.89 19.26 -7.31
N THR A 295 -36.13 19.04 -7.74
CA THR A 295 -37.04 20.13 -8.11
C THR A 295 -37.33 21.05 -6.92
N PHE A 296 -37.51 20.49 -5.71
CA PHE A 296 -37.58 21.25 -4.46
C PHE A 296 -36.33 22.09 -4.19
N CYS A 297 -35.14 21.50 -4.35
CA CYS A 297 -33.88 22.23 -4.16
C CYS A 297 -33.68 23.35 -5.20
N VAL A 298 -34.10 23.14 -6.44
CA VAL A 298 -34.13 24.18 -7.48
C VAL A 298 -35.10 25.30 -7.11
N TRP A 299 -36.30 24.94 -6.64
CA TRP A 299 -37.34 25.89 -6.25
C TRP A 299 -36.88 26.84 -5.12
N ARG A 300 -36.13 26.32 -4.15
CA ARG A 300 -35.62 27.09 -3.00
C ARG A 300 -34.18 27.59 -3.13
N ASN A 301 -33.56 27.53 -4.32
CA ASN A 301 -32.14 27.85 -4.53
C ASN A 301 -31.20 27.21 -3.48
N ALA A 302 -31.45 25.95 -3.16
CA ALA A 302 -30.65 25.14 -2.23
C ALA A 302 -29.68 24.25 -3.02
N PRO A 303 -28.36 24.30 -2.76
CA PRO A 303 -27.42 23.35 -3.36
C PRO A 303 -27.78 21.91 -2.97
N MET A 304 -27.73 20.97 -3.91
CA MET A 304 -28.12 19.57 -3.72
C MET A 304 -27.02 18.62 -4.18
N PHE A 305 -26.78 17.59 -3.38
CA PHE A 305 -25.84 16.50 -3.65
C PHE A 305 -26.49 15.15 -3.35
N TYR A 306 -26.75 14.36 -4.39
CA TYR A 306 -27.30 13.01 -4.25
C TYR A 306 -26.21 11.98 -4.49
N VAL A 307 -25.95 11.13 -3.49
CA VAL A 307 -24.92 10.10 -3.56
C VAL A 307 -25.51 8.69 -3.41
N ASP A 308 -24.85 7.71 -4.01
CA ASP A 308 -25.20 6.32 -3.79
C ASP A 308 -24.76 5.82 -2.40
N CYS A 309 -25.08 4.57 -2.10
CA CYS A 309 -24.75 3.96 -0.81
C CYS A 309 -23.24 3.83 -0.55
N ARG A 310 -22.36 4.02 -1.55
CA ARG A 310 -20.89 3.98 -1.45
C ARG A 310 -20.25 5.37 -1.47
N GLY A 311 -21.02 6.44 -1.64
CA GLY A 311 -20.55 7.82 -1.68
C GLY A 311 -20.12 8.29 -3.07
N ARG A 312 -20.62 7.67 -4.14
CA ARG A 312 -20.47 8.18 -5.52
C ARG A 312 -21.61 9.16 -5.81
N LEU A 313 -21.27 10.30 -6.41
CA LEU A 313 -22.25 11.32 -6.78
C LEU A 313 -23.10 10.83 -7.97
N LEU A 314 -24.42 10.81 -7.81
CA LEU A 314 -25.40 10.39 -8.79
C LEU A 314 -26.07 11.59 -9.50
N ASP A 315 -26.35 12.64 -8.73
CA ASP A 315 -26.89 13.90 -9.25
C ASP A 315 -26.43 15.06 -8.37
N SER A 316 -26.34 16.26 -8.95
CA SER A 316 -26.07 17.47 -8.19
C SER A 316 -26.72 18.69 -8.82
N PHE A 317 -26.98 19.68 -7.97
CA PHE A 317 -27.47 21.00 -8.38
C PHE A 317 -26.77 22.06 -7.55
N GLN A 318 -26.19 23.07 -8.21
CA GLN A 318 -25.54 24.20 -7.56
C GLN A 318 -26.12 25.49 -8.17
N PRO A 319 -26.91 26.27 -7.41
CA PRO A 319 -27.45 27.54 -7.88
C PRO A 319 -26.34 28.61 -7.94
N THR A 320 -26.53 29.61 -8.81
CA THR A 320 -25.61 30.75 -8.94
C THR A 320 -25.54 31.59 -7.66
N GLU A 321 -26.69 31.75 -7.00
CA GLU A 321 -26.81 32.41 -5.69
C GLU A 321 -27.42 31.41 -4.70
N LYS A 322 -26.81 31.31 -3.52
CA LYS A 322 -27.21 30.35 -2.49
C LYS A 322 -28.11 31.03 -1.48
N GLU A 323 -29.39 30.70 -1.49
CA GLU A 323 -30.37 31.22 -0.52
C GLU A 323 -30.52 30.29 0.70
N GLU A 324 -30.38 28.98 0.48
CA GLU A 324 -30.64 27.96 1.50
C GLU A 324 -29.45 27.07 1.83
N ARG A 325 -29.60 26.29 2.91
CA ARG A 325 -28.60 25.31 3.33
C ARG A 325 -28.46 24.18 2.30
N ALA A 326 -27.22 23.75 2.05
CA ALA A 326 -26.94 22.65 1.13
C ALA A 326 -27.52 21.31 1.64
N VAL A 327 -28.26 20.64 0.77
CA VAL A 327 -28.93 19.36 1.00
C VAL A 327 -28.07 18.24 0.44
N ALA A 328 -27.77 17.24 1.26
CA ALA A 328 -27.07 16.04 0.82
C ALA A 328 -27.78 14.79 1.34
N PHE A 329 -27.96 13.79 0.49
CA PHE A 329 -28.64 12.55 0.87
C PHE A 329 -28.20 11.35 0.04
N THR A 330 -28.55 10.15 0.53
CA THR A 330 -28.46 8.89 -0.20
C THR A 330 -29.81 8.17 -0.19
N SER A 331 -30.05 7.24 -1.11
CA SER A 331 -31.27 6.41 -1.11
C SER A 331 -30.96 4.93 -1.16
N TRP A 332 -31.71 4.16 -0.36
CA TRP A 332 -31.60 2.71 -0.26
C TRP A 332 -32.90 2.10 0.25
N ASN A 333 -33.27 0.93 -0.27
CA ASN A 333 -34.45 0.14 0.09
C ASN A 333 -35.78 0.94 0.05
N GLY A 334 -35.92 1.86 -0.91
CA GLY A 334 -37.10 2.72 -1.04
C GLY A 334 -37.21 3.86 -0.02
N HIS A 335 -36.09 4.22 0.64
CA HIS A 335 -36.02 5.31 1.62
C HIS A 335 -34.90 6.32 1.28
N ALA A 336 -35.07 7.59 1.68
CA ALA A 336 -34.08 8.64 1.58
C ALA A 336 -33.42 8.90 2.94
N PHE A 337 -32.10 9.01 2.99
CA PHE A 337 -31.33 9.27 4.19
C PHE A 337 -30.56 10.58 4.05
N PHE A 338 -31.04 11.64 4.68
CA PHE A 338 -30.42 12.96 4.63
C PHE A 338 -29.28 13.09 5.64
N TYR A 339 -28.19 13.73 5.21
CA TYR A 339 -27.04 14.01 6.07
C TYR A 339 -27.22 15.31 6.84
N ARG A 340 -26.73 15.35 8.08
CA ARG A 340 -26.64 16.53 8.95
C ARG A 340 -25.88 17.69 8.32
N SER A 341 -24.97 17.41 7.39
CA SER A 341 -24.14 18.40 6.70
C SER A 341 -23.70 17.89 5.33
N ALA A 342 -23.81 18.73 4.30
CA ALA A 342 -23.26 18.46 2.97
C ALA A 342 -21.72 18.29 2.98
N ARG A 343 -21.02 18.69 4.05
CA ARG A 343 -19.58 18.37 4.22
C ARG A 343 -19.31 16.86 4.25
N ALA A 344 -20.30 16.04 4.63
CA ALA A 344 -20.19 14.57 4.61
C ALA A 344 -19.92 14.03 3.20
N VAL A 345 -20.38 14.75 2.17
CA VAL A 345 -20.20 14.40 0.75
C VAL A 345 -19.27 15.36 0.00
N ALA A 346 -18.64 16.34 0.69
CA ALA A 346 -17.76 17.33 0.04
C ALA A 346 -16.48 16.71 -0.54
N SER A 347 -16.13 15.49 -0.13
CA SER A 347 -15.02 14.73 -0.70
C SER A 347 -15.48 13.70 -1.74
N CYS A 348 -16.77 13.66 -2.08
CA CYS A 348 -17.29 12.83 -3.16
C CYS A 348 -17.04 13.54 -4.50
N ASP A 349 -16.51 12.82 -5.47
CA ASP A 349 -16.17 13.35 -6.80
C ASP A 349 -17.16 12.84 -7.85
N GLU A 350 -17.31 13.56 -8.97
CA GLU A 350 -18.07 13.10 -10.15
C GLU A 350 -17.43 11.85 -10.79
N SER A 351 -16.13 11.59 -10.52
CA SER A 351 -15.41 10.44 -11.05
C SER A 351 -15.23 9.31 -10.03
N GLU A 352 -15.72 8.14 -10.41
CA GLU A 352 -15.88 6.87 -9.68
C GLU A 352 -14.64 6.25 -8.99
N GLN A 353 -13.48 6.90 -8.94
CA GLN A 353 -12.22 6.16 -8.93
C GLN A 353 -11.22 6.65 -7.89
N ARG A 354 -11.55 6.52 -6.60
CA ARG A 354 -10.53 6.55 -5.55
C ARG A 354 -10.02 5.13 -5.30
N PRO A 355 -8.79 4.79 -5.72
CA PRO A 355 -8.21 3.51 -5.36
C PRO A 355 -8.12 3.42 -3.84
N ARG A 356 -8.48 2.26 -3.31
CA ARG A 356 -8.32 1.98 -1.88
C ARG A 356 -6.98 1.31 -1.67
N TYR A 357 -6.32 1.63 -0.56
CA TYR A 357 -5.08 0.97 -0.18
C TYR A 357 -5.39 -0.12 0.84
N ARG A 358 -4.64 -1.23 0.80
CA ARG A 358 -4.76 -2.28 1.82
C ARG A 358 -4.48 -1.67 3.19
N ARG A 359 -5.51 -1.63 4.04
CA ARG A 359 -5.37 -1.17 5.43
C ARG A 359 -4.43 -2.10 6.17
N LEU A 360 -3.50 -1.53 6.92
CA LEU A 360 -2.89 -2.29 8.01
C LEU A 360 -4.02 -2.64 8.98
N ARG A 361 -4.08 -3.91 9.40
CA ARG A 361 -5.10 -4.38 10.35
C ARG A 361 -5.09 -3.41 11.55
N ARG A 362 -6.22 -2.73 11.78
CA ARG A 362 -6.36 -1.87 12.96
C ARG A 362 -6.36 -2.77 14.19
N ASP A 363 -5.67 -2.34 15.23
CA ASP A 363 -5.73 -2.90 16.59
C ASP A 363 -7.09 -2.65 17.27
N THR A 364 -8.20 -2.60 16.53
CA THR A 364 -9.51 -2.69 17.16
C THR A 364 -9.69 -4.17 17.52
N PRO A 365 -9.47 -4.57 18.78
CA PRO A 365 -9.35 -5.97 19.10
C PRO A 365 -10.72 -6.59 18.95
N VAL A 366 -10.85 -7.55 18.05
CA VAL A 366 -11.92 -8.54 18.18
C VAL A 366 -11.73 -9.19 19.56
N PRO A 367 -12.75 -9.22 20.43
CA PRO A 367 -12.66 -9.87 21.73
C PRO A 367 -12.22 -11.33 21.60
N GLU A 368 -11.64 -11.88 22.66
CA GLU A 368 -11.29 -13.30 22.68
C GLU A 368 -12.55 -14.14 22.53
N PHE A 369 -12.43 -15.29 21.88
CA PHE A 369 -13.57 -16.17 21.60
C PHE A 369 -14.29 -16.62 22.87
N LYS A 370 -13.58 -16.74 24.00
CA LYS A 370 -14.16 -17.02 25.32
C LYS A 370 -15.17 -15.96 25.80
N ASP A 371 -15.08 -14.74 25.27
CA ASP A 371 -15.97 -13.63 25.61
C ASP A 371 -17.20 -13.57 24.67
N TRP A 372 -17.30 -14.50 23.70
CA TRP A 372 -18.40 -14.54 22.74
C TRP A 372 -19.55 -15.41 23.26
N GLN A 373 -20.78 -14.99 23.02
CA GLN A 373 -21.98 -15.68 23.47
C GLN A 373 -22.61 -16.49 22.31
N PRO A 374 -23.31 -17.60 22.57
CA PRO A 374 -24.14 -18.23 21.54
C PRO A 374 -25.24 -17.26 21.09
N TRP A 375 -25.54 -17.24 19.80
CA TRP A 375 -26.67 -16.48 19.27
C TRP A 375 -27.99 -17.15 19.69
N ASP A 376 -28.80 -16.44 20.46
CA ASP A 376 -30.09 -16.88 20.99
C ASP A 376 -31.30 -16.25 20.27
N GLY A 377 -31.06 -15.34 19.33
CA GLY A 377 -32.08 -14.58 18.61
C GLY A 377 -32.24 -13.13 19.07
N GLU A 378 -31.59 -12.70 20.16
CA GLU A 378 -31.72 -11.35 20.69
C GLU A 378 -30.62 -10.39 20.18
N ILE A 379 -31.02 -9.24 19.63
CA ILE A 379 -30.08 -8.20 19.19
C ILE A 379 -29.57 -7.41 20.39
N ALA A 380 -28.46 -7.86 20.98
CA ALA A 380 -27.77 -7.19 22.08
C ALA A 380 -26.35 -6.71 21.70
N SER A 381 -25.79 -5.78 22.49
CA SER A 381 -24.42 -5.26 22.27
C SER A 381 -23.40 -6.35 22.59
N GLY A 382 -22.52 -6.71 21.65
CA GLY A 382 -21.50 -7.73 21.91
C GLY A 382 -21.15 -8.60 20.71
N TYR A 383 -20.40 -9.67 20.97
CA TYR A 383 -20.00 -10.67 19.99
C TYR A 383 -20.74 -11.98 20.24
N PHE A 384 -21.34 -12.51 19.19
CA PHE A 384 -22.11 -13.73 19.20
C PHE A 384 -21.58 -14.72 18.16
N TRP A 385 -21.86 -16.01 18.32
CA TRP A 385 -21.54 -17.04 17.35
C TRP A 385 -22.74 -17.91 16.97
N THR A 386 -22.72 -18.45 15.76
CA THR A 386 -23.75 -19.36 15.23
C THR A 386 -23.13 -20.38 14.27
N GLU A 387 -23.68 -21.59 14.22
CA GLU A 387 -23.31 -22.62 13.24
C GLU A 387 -24.01 -22.42 11.88
N ASP A 388 -25.16 -21.73 11.86
CA ASP A 388 -25.93 -21.44 10.65
C ASP A 388 -26.12 -19.94 10.45
N ILE A 389 -25.05 -19.29 9.96
CA ILE A 389 -25.10 -17.85 9.65
C ILE A 389 -26.11 -17.52 8.54
N ARG A 390 -26.47 -18.49 7.68
CA ARG A 390 -27.44 -18.27 6.59
C ARG A 390 -28.86 -18.26 7.14
N GLY A 391 -29.20 -19.21 8.00
CA GLY A 391 -30.47 -19.27 8.73
C GLY A 391 -30.67 -18.04 9.60
N VAL A 392 -29.68 -17.66 10.43
CA VAL A 392 -29.76 -16.45 11.26
C VAL A 392 -30.00 -15.20 10.42
N ARG A 393 -29.34 -15.08 9.27
CA ARG A 393 -29.59 -13.97 8.35
C ARG A 393 -31.01 -14.01 7.78
N ALA A 394 -31.51 -15.18 7.41
CA ALA A 394 -32.87 -15.35 6.91
C ALA A 394 -33.90 -14.94 7.95
N ASP A 395 -33.69 -15.27 9.23
CA ASP A 395 -34.57 -14.86 10.33
C ASP A 395 -34.49 -13.36 10.62
N LEU A 396 -33.29 -12.79 10.63
CA LEU A 396 -33.11 -11.34 10.80
C LEU A 396 -33.84 -10.57 9.68
N LEU A 397 -33.69 -10.99 8.43
CA LEU A 397 -34.40 -10.38 7.30
C LEU A 397 -35.92 -10.60 7.42
N ALA A 398 -36.37 -11.77 7.88
CA ALA A 398 -37.77 -12.05 8.15
C ALA A 398 -38.38 -11.07 9.18
N GLN A 399 -37.60 -10.75 10.22
CA GLN A 399 -37.96 -9.79 11.27
C GLN A 399 -37.84 -8.32 10.83
N GLY A 400 -37.33 -8.05 9.62
CA GLY A 400 -37.15 -6.70 9.09
C GLY A 400 -35.73 -6.16 9.24
N HIS A 401 -34.85 -6.85 9.96
CA HIS A 401 -33.49 -6.40 10.21
C HIS A 401 -32.55 -6.70 9.03
N HIS A 402 -31.86 -5.67 8.54
CA HIS A 402 -30.90 -5.78 7.44
C HIS A 402 -29.44 -5.72 7.94
N PRO A 403 -28.81 -6.85 8.33
CA PRO A 403 -27.45 -6.85 8.87
C PRO A 403 -26.40 -6.55 7.79
N LYS A 404 -25.32 -5.85 8.15
CA LYS A 404 -24.11 -5.79 7.31
C LYS A 404 -23.45 -7.17 7.25
N VAL A 405 -23.33 -7.72 6.06
CA VAL A 405 -22.68 -9.02 5.85
C VAL A 405 -21.21 -8.82 5.53
N SER A 406 -20.36 -9.44 6.34
CA SER A 406 -18.92 -9.53 6.11
C SER A 406 -18.63 -10.80 5.32
N THR A 407 -18.03 -10.65 4.13
CA THR A 407 -17.84 -11.73 3.16
C THR A 407 -16.35 -12.08 3.01
N ARG A 408 -16.02 -13.37 2.85
CA ARG A 408 -14.66 -13.88 2.58
C ARG A 408 -14.39 -14.08 1.08
N GLY A 409 -15.45 -14.12 0.27
CA GLY A 409 -15.45 -14.23 -1.18
C GLY A 409 -16.82 -13.82 -1.71
N LEU A 410 -17.18 -14.22 -2.93
CA LEU A 410 -18.51 -13.93 -3.49
C LEU A 410 -19.64 -14.68 -2.77
N CYS A 411 -19.39 -15.90 -2.29
CA CYS A 411 -20.43 -16.77 -1.73
C CYS A 411 -20.22 -17.16 -0.25
N GLU A 412 -19.04 -16.91 0.32
CA GLU A 412 -18.72 -17.22 1.71
C GLU A 412 -18.93 -16.02 2.63
N TRP A 413 -19.72 -16.20 3.69
CA TRP A 413 -20.00 -15.19 4.70
C TRP A 413 -19.23 -15.52 5.98
N SER A 414 -18.82 -14.49 6.73
CA SER A 414 -18.04 -14.63 7.96
C SER A 414 -18.68 -14.04 9.19
N ALA A 415 -19.51 -13.02 9.02
CA ALA A 415 -20.16 -12.31 10.11
C ALA A 415 -21.35 -11.49 9.62
N LEU A 416 -22.35 -11.35 10.48
CA LEU A 416 -23.44 -10.39 10.38
C LEU A 416 -23.20 -9.30 11.43
N ARG A 417 -23.43 -8.04 11.08
CA ARG A 417 -23.27 -6.93 12.00
C ARG A 417 -24.49 -6.02 11.99
N LEU A 418 -25.02 -5.75 13.17
CA LEU A 418 -26.15 -4.86 13.44
C LEU A 418 -25.68 -3.81 14.46
N ARG A 419 -26.25 -2.61 14.46
CA ARG A 419 -25.94 -1.61 15.50
C ARG A 419 -27.02 -1.61 16.56
N VAL A 420 -26.58 -1.51 17.81
CA VAL A 420 -27.45 -1.33 18.97
C VAL A 420 -27.44 0.14 19.40
N ARG A 421 -28.62 0.71 19.66
CA ARG A 421 -28.75 2.13 20.05
C ARG A 421 -28.10 2.35 21.44
N GLY A 422 -27.16 3.29 21.53
CA GLY A 422 -26.48 3.62 22.80
C GLY A 422 -25.43 2.60 23.27
N GLY A 423 -25.14 1.55 22.48
CA GLY A 423 -24.17 0.50 22.80
C GLY A 423 -23.20 0.18 21.66
N ALA A 424 -22.44 -0.90 21.83
CA ALA A 424 -21.55 -1.44 20.79
C ALA A 424 -22.34 -2.17 19.69
N ASP A 425 -21.71 -2.42 18.53
CA ASP A 425 -22.33 -3.23 17.48
C ASP A 425 -22.62 -4.65 17.99
N CYS A 426 -23.76 -5.23 17.58
CA CYS A 426 -24.04 -6.66 17.67
C CYS A 426 -23.33 -7.36 16.50
N VAL A 427 -22.37 -8.25 16.80
CA VAL A 427 -21.56 -8.93 15.79
C VAL A 427 -21.75 -10.44 15.91
N ILE A 428 -22.48 -11.04 14.98
CA ILE A 428 -22.76 -12.48 14.94
C ILE A 428 -21.78 -13.12 13.96
N ARG A 429 -20.97 -14.09 14.38
CA ARG A 429 -19.95 -14.75 13.55
C ARG A 429 -20.26 -16.20 13.32
N GLU A 430 -19.89 -16.70 12.14
CA GLU A 430 -19.95 -18.12 11.84
C GLU A 430 -18.91 -18.86 12.68
N LEU A 431 -19.36 -19.84 13.47
CA LEU A 431 -18.49 -20.72 14.24
C LEU A 431 -17.74 -21.65 13.29
N CYS A 432 -16.41 -21.73 13.46
CA CYS A 432 -15.60 -22.69 12.72
C CYS A 432 -15.80 -24.10 13.32
N GLU A 433 -15.95 -25.12 12.48
CA GLU A 433 -16.07 -26.53 12.94
C GLU A 433 -14.95 -26.90 13.93
N ASP A 434 -13.72 -26.44 13.66
CA ASP A 434 -12.52 -26.70 14.48
C ASP A 434 -12.29 -25.69 15.63
N ALA A 435 -13.26 -24.82 15.97
CA ALA A 435 -13.04 -23.69 16.88
C ALA A 435 -12.51 -24.10 18.25
N ALA A 436 -13.04 -25.17 18.84
CA ALA A 436 -12.60 -25.67 20.16
C ALA A 436 -11.15 -26.17 20.13
N VAL A 437 -10.78 -26.93 19.09
CA VAL A 437 -9.41 -27.45 18.91
C VAL A 437 -8.43 -26.29 18.70
N LEU A 438 -8.80 -25.32 17.86
CA LEU A 438 -7.98 -24.14 17.60
C LEU A 438 -7.80 -23.28 18.85
N GLN A 439 -8.87 -23.05 19.62
CA GLN A 439 -8.80 -22.33 20.88
C GLN A 439 -7.78 -22.99 21.82
N GLN A 440 -7.94 -24.29 22.08
CA GLN A 440 -7.04 -25.02 22.97
C GLN A 440 -5.58 -24.98 22.50
N TRP A 441 -5.34 -25.13 21.19
CA TRP A 441 -4.00 -25.07 20.61
C TRP A 441 -3.37 -23.67 20.77
N THR A 442 -4.13 -22.60 20.47
CA THR A 442 -3.63 -21.23 20.62
C THR A 442 -3.38 -20.84 22.09
N GLU A 443 -4.22 -21.29 23.02
CA GLU A 443 -4.05 -21.07 24.46
C GLU A 443 -2.77 -21.72 24.99
N ARG A 444 -2.47 -22.96 24.58
CA ARG A 444 -1.21 -23.66 24.92
C ARG A 444 0.02 -22.89 24.44
N LEU A 445 -0.11 -22.15 23.34
CA LEU A 445 0.96 -21.35 22.74
C LEU A 445 0.98 -19.89 23.23
N GLY A 446 0.07 -19.50 24.13
CA GLY A 446 -0.01 -18.16 24.70
C GLY A 446 -0.58 -17.10 23.73
N VAL A 447 -1.34 -17.53 22.72
CA VAL A 447 -1.94 -16.65 21.71
C VAL A 447 -3.47 -16.60 21.90
N PRO A 448 -4.08 -15.41 22.00
CA PRO A 448 -5.53 -15.29 22.16
C PRO A 448 -6.30 -15.71 20.89
N TYR A 449 -7.20 -16.66 21.02
CA TYR A 449 -8.12 -17.05 19.94
C TYR A 449 -9.25 -16.02 19.79
N ARG A 450 -9.54 -15.59 18.56
CA ARG A 450 -10.57 -14.59 18.22
C ARG A 450 -11.48 -15.07 17.08
N GLY A 451 -11.73 -16.38 17.03
CA GLY A 451 -12.57 -17.04 16.03
C GLY A 451 -11.99 -17.02 14.62
N GLN A 452 -10.65 -17.05 14.48
CA GLN A 452 -9.98 -17.24 13.20
C GLN A 452 -10.15 -18.70 12.72
N ARG A 453 -10.25 -18.92 11.40
CA ARG A 453 -10.11 -20.28 10.83
C ARG A 453 -8.64 -20.72 10.86
N LEU A 454 -8.36 -22.00 10.62
CA LEU A 454 -7.03 -22.62 10.68
C LEU A 454 -5.92 -21.75 10.06
N ALA A 455 -6.03 -21.36 8.78
CA ALA A 455 -5.01 -20.54 8.11
C ALA A 455 -4.70 -19.21 8.84
N GLY A 456 -5.74 -18.53 9.33
CA GLY A 456 -5.59 -17.26 10.04
C GLY A 456 -5.01 -17.44 11.44
N ALA A 457 -5.46 -18.46 12.17
CA ALA A 457 -4.94 -18.82 13.49
C ALA A 457 -3.46 -19.24 13.38
N SER A 458 -3.13 -20.09 12.40
CA SER A 458 -1.77 -20.53 12.16
C SER A 458 -0.84 -19.37 11.81
N LEU A 459 -1.29 -18.37 11.03
CA LEU A 459 -0.45 -17.20 10.73
C LEU A 459 -0.20 -16.34 11.96
N GLU A 460 -1.23 -16.13 12.77
CA GLU A 460 -1.12 -15.33 14.00
C GLU A 460 -0.19 -16.01 15.03
N VAL A 461 -0.35 -17.32 15.22
CA VAL A 461 0.55 -18.13 16.05
C VAL A 461 1.97 -18.11 15.50
N PHE A 462 2.14 -18.33 14.20
CA PHE A 462 3.44 -18.36 13.55
C PHE A 462 4.19 -17.03 13.74
N LEU A 463 3.54 -15.89 13.48
CA LEU A 463 4.14 -14.57 13.67
C LEU A 463 4.39 -14.25 15.15
N HIS A 464 3.51 -14.67 16.07
CA HIS A 464 3.70 -14.47 17.50
C HIS A 464 4.93 -15.24 18.03
N LEU A 465 5.07 -16.51 17.66
CA LEU A 465 6.20 -17.34 18.06
C LEU A 465 7.51 -16.92 17.39
N LEU A 466 7.42 -16.36 16.19
CA LEU A 466 8.57 -15.83 15.45
C LEU A 466 9.07 -14.49 16.02
N GLN A 467 8.28 -13.79 16.83
CA GLN A 467 8.68 -12.51 17.41
C GLN A 467 9.85 -12.68 18.40
N GLY A 468 10.89 -11.86 18.24
CA GLY A 468 12.03 -11.83 19.15
C GLY A 468 11.64 -11.54 20.60
N ARG A 469 12.33 -12.18 21.55
CA ARG A 469 12.19 -11.91 22.99
C ARG A 469 13.45 -11.25 23.52
N ARG A 470 13.30 -10.39 24.54
CA ARG A 470 14.45 -9.76 25.20
C ARG A 470 15.27 -10.82 25.93
N GLU A 471 16.57 -10.85 25.68
CA GLU A 471 17.53 -11.66 26.44
C GLU A 471 17.85 -10.98 27.78
N ASP A 472 18.25 -11.77 28.79
CA ASP A 472 18.85 -11.21 30.01
C ASP A 472 20.29 -10.77 29.71
N THR A 473 20.47 -9.46 29.55
CA THR A 473 21.74 -8.86 29.15
C THR A 473 22.65 -8.53 30.33
N ARG A 474 22.24 -8.80 31.58
CA ARG A 474 23.00 -8.40 32.78
C ARG A 474 24.40 -9.03 32.84
N SER A 475 24.53 -10.29 32.46
CA SER A 475 25.80 -11.04 32.48
C SER A 475 26.80 -10.59 31.41
N ARG A 476 26.34 -9.90 30.35
CA ARG A 476 27.17 -9.49 29.20
C ARG A 476 27.67 -8.05 29.28
N ARG A 477 27.34 -7.32 30.36
CA ARG A 477 27.69 -5.88 30.54
C ARG A 477 29.18 -5.62 30.56
N GLU A 478 29.94 -6.41 31.31
CA GLU A 478 31.38 -6.24 31.41
C GLU A 478 32.08 -6.64 30.11
N GLU A 479 31.69 -7.77 29.52
CA GLU A 479 32.22 -8.27 28.25
C GLU A 479 32.03 -7.25 27.12
N LEU A 480 30.82 -6.74 26.93
CA LEU A 480 30.51 -5.80 25.86
C LEU A 480 31.21 -4.45 26.05
N LEU A 481 31.32 -3.98 27.30
CA LEU A 481 32.04 -2.76 27.63
C LEU A 481 33.54 -2.90 27.30
N ALA A 482 34.14 -4.04 27.61
CA ALA A 482 35.53 -4.33 27.28
C ALA A 482 35.74 -4.43 25.75
N GLN A 483 34.84 -5.12 25.03
CA GLN A 483 34.86 -5.20 23.56
C GLN A 483 34.76 -3.81 22.92
N GLN A 484 33.97 -2.91 23.50
CA GLN A 484 33.85 -1.51 23.05
C GLN A 484 34.89 -0.57 23.66
N GLN A 485 35.91 -1.09 24.35
CA GLN A 485 37.00 -0.31 24.94
C GLN A 485 36.52 0.81 25.89
N GLY A 486 35.41 0.59 26.60
CA GLY A 486 34.81 1.60 27.47
C GLY A 486 34.22 2.80 26.73
N MET A 487 33.85 2.65 25.46
CA MET A 487 33.32 3.73 24.63
C MET A 487 31.88 3.46 24.16
N CYS A 488 31.05 4.50 24.14
CA CYS A 488 29.70 4.45 23.61
C CYS A 488 29.72 4.20 22.10
N LYS A 489 28.98 3.18 21.62
CA LYS A 489 28.99 2.78 20.20
C LYS A 489 28.50 3.86 19.24
N LEU A 490 27.53 4.70 19.65
CA LEU A 490 26.94 5.71 18.78
C LEU A 490 27.72 7.04 18.76
N CYS A 491 28.31 7.44 19.88
CA CYS A 491 28.88 8.78 20.00
C CYS A 491 30.36 8.83 20.41
N GLY A 492 30.97 7.68 20.70
CA GLY A 492 32.37 7.59 21.13
C GLY A 492 32.67 8.25 22.47
N ALA A 493 31.67 8.54 23.31
CA ALA A 493 31.91 9.06 24.65
C ALA A 493 32.40 7.93 25.59
N PRO A 494 33.35 8.22 26.50
CA PRO A 494 33.73 7.27 27.54
C PRO A 494 32.52 6.87 28.41
N ILE A 495 32.40 5.57 28.68
CA ILE A 495 31.37 4.96 29.51
C ILE A 495 32.01 3.95 30.47
N ALA A 496 31.47 3.87 31.67
CA ALA A 496 31.89 2.95 32.73
C ALA A 496 30.68 2.18 33.29
N LEU A 497 30.94 1.10 34.03
CA LEU A 497 29.88 0.35 34.72
C LEU A 497 28.95 1.30 35.51
N GLY A 498 27.64 1.16 35.29
CA GLY A 498 26.60 2.01 35.87
C GLY A 498 26.27 3.31 35.09
N THR A 499 27.01 3.65 34.03
CA THR A 499 26.82 4.91 33.26
C THR A 499 26.37 4.70 31.81
N PHE A 500 25.99 3.47 31.45
CA PHE A 500 25.52 3.09 30.11
C PHE A 500 24.31 2.16 30.21
N GLU A 501 23.63 1.93 29.09
CA GLU A 501 22.71 0.81 28.93
C GLU A 501 23.17 -0.07 27.78
N ILE A 502 22.91 -1.38 27.92
CA ILE A 502 22.97 -2.28 26.77
C ILE A 502 21.69 -2.08 25.98
N ASP A 503 21.85 -1.80 24.70
CA ASP A 503 20.76 -1.79 23.75
C ASP A 503 21.01 -2.82 22.65
N HIS A 504 19.96 -3.18 21.93
CA HIS A 504 20.09 -3.97 20.71
C HIS A 504 20.48 -3.03 19.57
N VAL A 505 21.23 -3.47 18.57
CA VAL A 505 21.48 -2.65 17.37
C VAL A 505 20.17 -2.41 16.62
N ILE A 506 19.40 -3.47 16.48
CA ILE A 506 18.08 -3.49 15.85
C ILE A 506 17.02 -3.72 16.93
N PRO A 507 15.88 -3.01 16.93
CA PRO A 507 14.84 -3.20 17.94
C PRO A 507 14.38 -4.65 18.03
N VAL A 508 14.29 -5.19 19.25
CA VAL A 508 13.77 -6.56 19.50
C VAL A 508 12.38 -6.77 18.90
N SER A 509 11.57 -5.70 18.83
CA SER A 509 10.24 -5.74 18.24
C SER A 509 10.23 -6.05 16.74
N GLN A 510 11.38 -5.92 16.07
CA GLN A 510 11.59 -6.24 14.66
C GLN A 510 12.37 -7.53 14.45
N SER A 511 13.08 -8.02 15.48
CA SER A 511 13.93 -9.22 15.39
C SER A 511 13.13 -10.52 15.38
N PHE A 512 13.77 -11.60 14.93
CA PHE A 512 13.21 -12.94 14.91
C PHE A 512 13.62 -13.77 16.14
N ALA A 513 12.77 -14.68 16.57
CA ALA A 513 13.03 -15.58 17.70
C ALA A 513 14.21 -16.52 17.37
N GLY A 514 15.21 -16.55 18.25
CA GLY A 514 16.41 -17.38 18.07
C GLY A 514 17.48 -16.77 17.15
N GLN A 515 17.22 -15.59 16.57
CA GLN A 515 18.23 -14.80 15.87
C GLN A 515 19.22 -14.25 16.89
N GLN A 516 20.51 -14.31 16.58
CA GLN A 516 21.52 -13.67 17.42
C GLN A 516 21.34 -12.15 17.35
N LEU A 517 20.98 -11.54 18.49
CA LEU A 517 20.79 -10.11 18.56
C LEU A 517 22.14 -9.44 18.82
N GLU A 518 22.54 -8.55 17.92
CA GLU A 518 23.70 -7.71 18.16
C GLU A 518 23.39 -6.70 19.25
N LEU A 519 24.24 -6.70 20.29
CA LEU A 519 24.14 -5.81 21.43
C LEU A 519 25.19 -4.72 21.30
N GLN A 520 24.87 -3.53 21.80
CA GLN A 520 25.77 -2.40 21.89
C GLN A 520 25.63 -1.69 23.22
N ALA A 521 26.76 -1.26 23.79
CA ALA A 521 26.78 -0.41 24.97
C ALA A 521 26.67 1.06 24.54
N LEU A 522 25.60 1.71 25.01
CA LEU A 522 25.27 3.10 24.70
C LEU A 522 25.24 3.90 25.99
N CYS A 523 25.79 5.11 25.98
CA CYS A 523 25.55 6.04 27.09
C CYS A 523 24.04 6.27 27.24
N LEU A 524 23.57 6.53 28.46
CA LEU A 524 22.13 6.61 28.79
C LEU A 524 21.33 7.50 27.84
N GLU A 525 21.96 8.58 27.36
CA GLU A 525 21.33 9.53 26.45
C GLU A 525 21.25 9.02 24.99
N CYS A 526 22.29 8.36 24.50
CA CYS A 526 22.28 7.76 23.15
C CYS A 526 21.28 6.62 23.06
N HIS A 527 21.21 5.77 24.09
CA HIS A 527 20.20 4.72 24.22
C HIS A 527 18.78 5.30 24.08
N ARG A 528 18.44 6.33 24.87
CA ARG A 528 17.10 6.93 24.80
C ARG A 528 16.83 7.60 23.46
N THR A 529 17.80 8.33 22.92
CA THR A 529 17.66 8.98 21.60
C THR A 529 17.33 7.95 20.54
N LYS A 530 18.05 6.82 20.53
CA LYS A 530 17.76 5.66 19.69
C LYS A 530 16.34 5.15 19.90
N THR A 531 15.95 4.79 21.12
CA THR A 531 14.60 4.31 21.43
C THR A 531 13.47 5.25 20.96
N SER A 532 13.70 6.57 20.95
CA SER A 532 12.69 7.54 20.46
C SER A 532 12.68 7.76 18.95
N LEU A 533 13.79 7.50 18.27
CA LEU A 533 13.90 7.64 16.81
C LEU A 533 13.47 6.34 16.10
N GLU A 534 13.62 5.21 16.78
CA GLU A 534 13.18 3.92 16.27
C GLU A 534 11.69 3.90 15.97
N GLY A 535 11.36 3.47 14.76
CA GLY A 535 9.98 3.28 14.34
C GLY A 535 9.34 2.10 15.10
N ASN A 536 8.10 2.30 15.55
CA ASN A 536 7.25 1.23 16.08
C ASN A 536 6.73 0.37 14.93
N HIS A 537 7.53 -0.60 14.50
CA HIS A 537 7.15 -1.63 13.53
C HIS A 537 7.38 -3.01 14.14
N SER A 538 6.41 -3.90 13.94
CA SER A 538 6.49 -5.30 14.38
C SER A 538 7.28 -6.14 13.38
N THR A 539 7.88 -7.23 13.87
CA THR A 539 8.45 -8.30 13.06
C THR A 539 7.48 -8.69 11.95
N THR A 540 7.95 -8.69 10.70
CA THR A 540 7.15 -9.03 9.53
C THR A 540 7.94 -9.93 8.58
N LEU A 541 7.22 -10.84 7.96
CA LEU A 541 7.67 -11.67 6.85
C LEU A 541 7.11 -11.18 5.50
N GLU A 542 6.22 -10.20 5.54
CA GLU A 542 5.63 -9.61 4.35
C GLU A 542 6.63 -8.63 3.72
N SER A 543 7.11 -8.98 2.53
CA SER A 543 8.01 -8.13 1.74
C SER A 543 7.28 -6.91 1.20
N ARG A 544 8.00 -5.80 1.02
CA ARG A 544 7.49 -4.53 0.49
C ARG A 544 8.29 -4.15 -0.74
N PHE A 545 7.62 -3.86 -1.84
CA PHE A 545 8.28 -3.58 -3.12
C PHE A 545 8.07 -2.13 -3.57
N CYS A 546 9.03 -1.58 -4.32
CA CYS A 546 8.74 -0.44 -5.18
C CYS A 546 7.89 -0.88 -6.39
N ARG A 547 7.29 0.08 -7.10
CA ARG A 547 6.37 -0.23 -8.19
C ARG A 547 7.03 -1.04 -9.31
N PHE A 548 8.25 -0.69 -9.72
CA PHE A 548 8.96 -1.42 -10.76
C PHE A 548 9.17 -2.90 -10.40
N VAL A 549 9.69 -3.16 -9.20
CA VAL A 549 9.91 -4.53 -8.72
C VAL A 549 8.59 -5.27 -8.56
N TYR A 550 7.55 -4.61 -8.05
CA TYR A 550 6.23 -5.22 -7.93
C TYR A 550 5.69 -5.65 -9.31
N GLN A 551 5.82 -4.81 -10.34
CA GLN A 551 5.35 -5.11 -11.70
C GLN A 551 6.14 -6.23 -12.38
N HIS A 552 7.47 -6.24 -12.21
CA HIS A 552 8.35 -7.20 -12.89
C HIS A 552 8.59 -8.51 -12.15
N TYR A 553 8.44 -8.52 -10.82
CA TYR A 553 8.54 -9.71 -10.00
C TYR A 553 7.19 -10.09 -9.39
N ALA A 554 6.62 -9.30 -8.48
CA ALA A 554 5.48 -9.73 -7.67
C ALA A 554 4.21 -10.06 -8.49
N ALA A 555 3.98 -9.34 -9.60
CA ALA A 555 2.87 -9.56 -10.54
C ALA A 555 3.19 -10.54 -11.69
N SER A 556 4.43 -11.04 -11.78
CA SER A 556 4.82 -12.01 -12.82
C SER A 556 4.23 -13.41 -12.55
N PRO A 557 4.23 -14.34 -13.51
CA PRO A 557 3.90 -15.75 -13.25
C PRO A 557 4.77 -16.35 -12.13
N ARG A 558 4.21 -17.29 -11.37
CA ARG A 558 4.89 -17.98 -10.26
C ARG A 558 5.34 -19.37 -10.66
N LEU A 559 6.16 -19.99 -9.82
CA LEU A 559 6.40 -21.42 -9.93
C LEU A 559 5.08 -22.17 -9.65
N PRO A 560 4.52 -22.88 -10.65
CA PRO A 560 3.25 -23.57 -10.45
C PRO A 560 3.46 -24.75 -9.49
N PRO A 561 2.47 -25.12 -8.66
CA PRO A 561 2.59 -26.29 -7.80
C PRO A 561 2.81 -27.57 -8.63
N LEU A 562 3.70 -28.46 -8.17
CA LEU A 562 3.95 -29.75 -8.81
C LEU A 562 2.78 -30.71 -8.56
N VAL A 563 1.73 -30.59 -9.36
CA VAL A 563 0.56 -31.49 -9.32
C VAL A 563 0.79 -32.66 -10.27
N PHE A 564 1.71 -33.57 -9.90
CA PHE A 564 1.67 -34.96 -10.35
C PHE A 564 1.06 -35.79 -9.19
N GLN A 565 0.17 -36.74 -9.50
CA GLN A 565 -0.85 -37.32 -8.59
C GLN A 565 -0.45 -37.53 -7.11
N LEU A 566 -1.38 -37.18 -6.19
CA LEU A 566 -1.46 -37.16 -4.69
C LEU A 566 -0.92 -38.42 -3.93
N GLN A 567 -0.18 -38.34 -2.80
CA GLN A 567 -0.45 -37.62 -1.52
C GLN A 567 0.77 -37.03 -0.75
N LYS A 568 0.48 -36.00 0.08
CA LYS A 568 1.16 -35.55 1.31
C LYS A 568 2.59 -34.93 1.25
N ALA A 569 2.76 -33.72 0.72
CA ALA A 569 3.99 -32.92 0.93
C ALA A 569 4.07 -32.31 2.35
N SER A 570 5.25 -32.33 2.98
CA SER A 570 5.57 -31.62 4.22
C SER A 570 7.07 -31.44 4.32
N THR A 571 7.59 -30.30 3.85
CA THR A 571 9.00 -29.90 4.07
C THR A 571 9.18 -28.38 3.93
N CYS A 572 8.54 -27.57 4.78
CA CYS A 572 8.99 -26.18 4.98
C CYS A 572 10.33 -26.12 5.76
N ALA A 573 10.66 -27.16 6.53
CA ALA A 573 11.80 -27.21 7.46
C ALA A 573 13.16 -27.63 6.85
N ALA A 574 13.33 -27.60 5.51
CA ALA A 574 14.55 -28.08 4.85
C ALA A 574 15.23 -27.03 3.94
N ALA A 575 14.93 -25.74 4.15
CA ALA A 575 15.49 -24.66 3.34
C ALA A 575 16.99 -24.47 3.64
N ARG A 576 17.86 -24.85 2.69
CA ARG A 576 19.33 -24.67 2.76
C ARG A 576 19.77 -23.20 2.87
N PHE A 577 18.89 -22.26 2.52
CA PHE A 577 19.18 -20.83 2.45
C PHE A 577 18.20 -20.05 3.35
N PRO A 578 18.64 -18.96 3.99
CA PRO A 578 17.75 -18.06 4.74
C PRO A 578 16.60 -17.53 3.88
N LEU A 579 15.43 -17.30 4.48
CA LEU A 579 14.27 -16.76 3.76
C LEU A 579 14.41 -15.24 3.55
N PRO A 580 14.27 -14.72 2.33
CA PRO A 580 14.42 -13.29 2.05
C PRO A 580 13.16 -12.50 2.41
N VAL A 581 13.36 -11.29 2.95
CA VAL A 581 12.33 -10.29 3.18
C VAL A 581 12.77 -8.97 2.53
N PHE A 582 12.09 -8.60 1.45
CA PHE A 582 12.48 -7.45 0.64
C PHE A 582 11.92 -6.14 1.19
N SER A 583 12.73 -5.10 1.14
CA SER A 583 12.36 -3.72 1.42
C SER A 583 12.07 -2.98 0.12
N PRO A 584 11.37 -1.82 0.16
CA PRO A 584 11.07 -1.05 -1.04
C PRO A 584 12.32 -0.47 -1.72
N LEU A 585 13.49 -0.49 -1.07
CA LEU A 585 14.76 -0.04 -1.63
C LEU A 585 15.50 -1.13 -2.42
N ASP A 586 15.06 -2.39 -2.33
CA ASP A 586 15.66 -3.49 -3.09
C ASP A 586 15.40 -3.32 -4.59
N CYS A 587 16.44 -3.57 -5.40
CA CYS A 587 16.48 -3.28 -6.82
C CYS A 587 16.67 -4.55 -7.64
N ILE A 588 16.16 -4.51 -8.87
CA ILE A 588 16.48 -5.51 -9.88
C ILE A 588 17.72 -5.02 -10.62
N ASP A 589 18.82 -5.76 -10.45
CA ASP A 589 20.12 -5.42 -11.01
C ASP A 589 20.54 -6.49 -12.03
N PRO A 590 21.44 -6.19 -12.99
CA PRO A 590 22.02 -7.22 -13.85
C PRO A 590 22.68 -8.32 -13.02
N ALA A 591 22.54 -9.58 -13.45
CA ALA A 591 23.18 -10.69 -12.76
C ALA A 591 24.70 -10.63 -12.90
N GLU A 592 25.42 -10.82 -11.80
CA GLU A 592 26.88 -10.83 -11.73
C GLU A 592 27.40 -12.27 -11.67
N GLU A 593 28.41 -12.60 -12.49
CA GLU A 593 29.03 -13.91 -12.46
C GLU A 593 29.71 -14.17 -11.10
N GLY A 594 29.46 -15.34 -10.51
CA GLY A 594 30.00 -15.73 -9.20
C GLY A 594 29.16 -15.26 -8.01
N LYS A 595 28.15 -14.40 -8.19
CA LYS A 595 27.28 -13.90 -7.12
C LYS A 595 25.83 -14.35 -7.35
N LEU A 596 25.37 -15.31 -6.56
CA LEU A 596 24.00 -15.81 -6.63
C LEU A 596 23.05 -15.04 -5.71
N ALA A 597 22.10 -14.33 -6.31
CA ALA A 597 21.10 -13.54 -5.60
C ALA A 597 19.97 -14.39 -4.99
N ASP A 598 19.19 -13.80 -4.09
CA ASP A 598 18.00 -14.44 -3.49
C ASP A 598 16.94 -14.85 -4.51
N LEU A 599 16.68 -13.96 -5.47
CA LEU A 599 15.87 -14.23 -6.65
C LEU A 599 16.70 -13.95 -7.90
N THR A 600 16.66 -14.86 -8.87
CA THR A 600 17.40 -14.73 -10.12
C THR A 600 16.48 -14.97 -11.31
N TRP A 601 16.53 -14.09 -12.30
CA TRP A 601 15.85 -14.28 -13.58
C TRP A 601 16.65 -15.24 -14.45
N VAL A 602 16.03 -16.37 -14.81
CA VAL A 602 16.69 -17.45 -15.56
C VAL A 602 16.08 -17.57 -16.96
N GLU A 603 16.96 -17.62 -17.96
CA GLU A 603 16.61 -17.85 -19.35
C GLU A 603 17.51 -18.93 -19.94
N LEU A 604 16.99 -20.16 -20.06
CA LEU A 604 17.69 -21.29 -20.67
C LEU A 604 17.26 -21.47 -22.13
N PRO A 605 18.17 -21.88 -23.03
CA PRO A 605 17.80 -22.28 -24.37
C PRO A 605 16.95 -23.56 -24.34
N CYS A 606 15.75 -23.54 -24.94
CA CYS A 606 14.86 -24.71 -24.98
C CYS A 606 15.41 -25.81 -25.92
N ASP A 607 15.82 -26.95 -25.37
CA ASP A 607 16.07 -28.17 -26.13
C ASP A 607 14.78 -28.98 -26.28
N ARG A 608 14.15 -28.91 -27.45
CA ARG A 608 12.89 -29.62 -27.76
C ARG A 608 12.98 -31.14 -27.67
N ARG A 609 14.17 -31.73 -27.53
CA ARG A 609 14.38 -33.18 -27.46
C ARG A 609 14.21 -33.76 -26.05
N LYS A 610 14.22 -32.92 -25.01
CA LYS A 610 14.11 -33.35 -23.62
C LYS A 610 12.81 -32.84 -23.00
N GLY A 611 12.15 -33.67 -22.20
CA GLY A 611 10.87 -33.30 -21.56
C GLY A 611 11.07 -32.46 -20.30
N VAL A 612 10.01 -31.80 -19.83
CA VAL A 612 10.04 -30.87 -18.67
C VAL A 612 10.64 -31.50 -17.41
N LEU A 613 10.34 -32.78 -17.15
CA LEU A 613 10.91 -33.52 -16.01
C LEU A 613 12.45 -33.58 -16.01
N ASP A 614 13.11 -33.57 -17.17
CA ASP A 614 14.58 -33.60 -17.23
C ASP A 614 15.22 -32.22 -17.04
N HIS A 615 14.40 -31.15 -17.03
CA HIS A 615 14.85 -29.76 -16.90
C HIS A 615 14.57 -29.20 -15.51
N LEU A 616 13.83 -29.92 -14.66
CA LEU A 616 13.54 -29.47 -13.30
C LEU A 616 14.84 -29.10 -12.57
N PRO A 617 14.85 -27.97 -11.83
CA PRO A 617 13.70 -27.17 -11.44
C PRO A 617 13.23 -26.14 -12.49
N TYR A 618 13.85 -26.07 -13.68
CA TYR A 618 13.47 -25.11 -14.73
C TYR A 618 12.21 -25.56 -15.48
N VAL A 619 11.20 -24.70 -15.47
CA VAL A 619 9.90 -24.88 -16.14
C VAL A 619 9.58 -23.75 -17.14
N GLY A 620 10.58 -22.99 -17.55
CA GLY A 620 10.45 -21.88 -18.50
C GLY A 620 11.01 -20.56 -17.96
N ARG A 621 11.03 -19.51 -18.79
CA ARG A 621 11.72 -18.25 -18.44
C ARG A 621 10.96 -17.47 -17.35
N GLY A 622 11.70 -16.95 -16.39
CA GLY A 622 11.14 -16.13 -15.30
C GLY A 622 12.03 -16.11 -14.06
N TRP A 623 11.42 -15.74 -12.94
CA TRP A 623 12.09 -15.65 -11.64
C TRP A 623 12.17 -17.00 -10.94
N TYR A 624 13.37 -17.35 -10.49
CA TYR A 624 13.63 -18.54 -9.68
C TYR A 624 14.32 -18.16 -8.37
N PRO A 625 13.97 -18.84 -7.26
CA PRO A 625 14.59 -18.60 -5.98
C PRO A 625 15.97 -19.25 -5.89
N LYS A 626 16.82 -18.72 -5.02
CA LYS A 626 18.20 -19.16 -4.78
C LYS A 626 18.38 -20.68 -4.66
N PRO A 627 17.53 -21.45 -3.95
CA PRO A 627 17.65 -22.90 -3.90
C PRO A 627 17.59 -23.57 -5.28
N ALA A 628 16.68 -23.12 -6.15
CA ALA A 628 16.52 -23.66 -7.49
C ALA A 628 17.69 -23.29 -8.39
N CYS A 629 18.12 -22.02 -8.38
CA CYS A 629 19.25 -21.55 -9.19
C CYS A 629 20.58 -22.20 -8.79
N ALA A 630 20.82 -22.36 -7.49
CA ALA A 630 21.99 -23.04 -6.97
C ALA A 630 22.05 -24.48 -7.48
N TYR A 631 20.93 -25.22 -7.40
CA TYR A 631 20.85 -26.57 -7.93
C TYR A 631 21.04 -26.62 -9.46
N MET A 632 20.47 -25.67 -10.22
CA MET A 632 20.67 -25.62 -11.67
C MET A 632 22.16 -25.46 -12.05
N LEU A 633 22.93 -24.68 -11.29
CA LEU A 633 24.38 -24.56 -11.48
C LEU A 633 25.10 -25.85 -11.05
N GLU A 634 24.79 -26.37 -9.86
CA GLU A 634 25.41 -27.61 -9.31
C GLU A 634 25.18 -28.82 -10.23
N ALA A 635 23.99 -28.95 -10.81
CA ALA A 635 23.61 -30.04 -11.71
C ALA A 635 24.08 -29.82 -13.16
N GLY A 636 24.72 -28.68 -13.48
CA GLY A 636 25.17 -28.35 -14.83
C GLY A 636 24.03 -28.07 -15.83
N LEU A 637 22.82 -27.73 -15.33
CA LEU A 637 21.67 -27.36 -16.15
C LEU A 637 21.76 -25.92 -16.66
N ALA A 638 22.37 -25.03 -15.87
CA ALA A 638 22.54 -23.62 -16.20
C ALA A 638 24.02 -23.21 -16.19
N LYS A 639 24.30 -22.08 -16.85
CA LYS A 639 25.57 -21.33 -16.80
C LYS A 639 25.26 -19.92 -16.32
N TRP A 640 26.24 -19.20 -15.80
CA TRP A 640 26.07 -17.81 -15.36
C TRP A 640 25.50 -16.89 -16.45
N SER A 641 25.85 -17.11 -17.71
CA SER A 641 25.30 -16.35 -18.85
C SER A 641 23.79 -16.52 -19.06
N HIS A 642 23.17 -17.54 -18.47
CA HIS A 642 21.73 -17.78 -18.50
C HIS A 642 20.98 -16.99 -17.42
N PHE A 643 21.70 -16.45 -16.43
CA PHE A 643 21.14 -15.59 -15.38
C PHE A 643 21.24 -14.15 -15.86
N LYS A 644 20.09 -13.46 -15.96
CA LYS A 644 20.03 -12.13 -16.58
C LYS A 644 19.90 -11.01 -15.56
N TRP A 645 19.11 -11.26 -14.52
CA TRP A 645 18.78 -10.27 -13.50
C TRP A 645 18.81 -10.91 -12.11
N SER A 646 19.17 -10.10 -11.14
CA SER A 646 19.30 -10.44 -9.73
C SER A 646 18.43 -9.52 -8.89
N LEU A 647 17.89 -10.04 -7.81
CA LEU A 647 17.14 -9.29 -6.82
C LEU A 647 17.46 -9.85 -5.43
N ASP A 648 18.18 -9.07 -4.63
CA ASP A 648 18.65 -9.42 -3.28
C ASP A 648 17.88 -8.65 -2.21
N ALA A 649 17.50 -9.35 -1.15
CA ALA A 649 16.70 -8.79 -0.07
C ALA A 649 17.54 -8.01 0.93
N THR A 650 16.90 -7.01 1.54
CA THR A 650 17.47 -6.25 2.66
C THR A 650 17.58 -7.10 3.94
N ALA A 651 16.62 -7.98 4.21
CA ALA A 651 16.55 -8.77 5.43
C ALA A 651 16.40 -10.27 5.14
N HIS A 652 16.88 -11.11 6.06
CA HIS A 652 16.82 -12.56 5.95
C HIS A 652 16.40 -13.19 7.28
N VAL A 653 15.59 -14.25 7.19
CA VAL A 653 15.19 -15.06 8.35
C VAL A 653 15.92 -16.38 8.32
N ASP A 654 16.71 -16.65 9.35
CA ASP A 654 17.48 -17.88 9.46
C ASP A 654 16.60 -19.11 9.62
N GLN A 655 17.05 -20.22 9.04
CA GLN A 655 16.39 -21.52 9.11
C GLN A 655 16.11 -21.95 10.56
N ARG A 656 17.07 -21.73 11.47
CA ARG A 656 16.95 -22.11 12.89
C ARG A 656 15.78 -21.41 13.59
N CYS A 657 15.49 -20.16 13.21
CA CYS A 657 14.35 -19.42 13.77
C CYS A 657 13.03 -20.09 13.37
N LEU A 658 12.93 -20.50 12.11
CA LEU A 658 11.75 -21.15 11.55
C LEU A 658 11.56 -22.55 12.12
N GLU A 659 12.63 -23.35 12.23
CA GLU A 659 12.59 -24.71 12.80
C GLU A 659 12.01 -24.70 14.21
N GLN A 660 12.51 -23.82 15.09
CA GLN A 660 12.01 -23.71 16.46
C GLN A 660 10.53 -23.33 16.53
N VAL A 661 10.08 -22.42 15.65
CA VAL A 661 8.67 -22.02 15.59
C VAL A 661 7.79 -23.17 15.10
N LEU A 662 8.20 -23.86 14.03
CA LEU A 662 7.46 -24.98 13.45
C LEU A 662 7.38 -26.17 14.41
N GLU A 663 8.49 -26.51 15.08
CA GLU A 663 8.52 -27.57 16.11
C GLU A 663 7.58 -27.25 17.27
N ARG A 664 7.57 -26.00 17.76
CA ARG A 664 6.64 -25.58 18.82
C ARG A 664 5.20 -25.66 18.36
N MET A 665 4.89 -25.23 17.13
CA MET A 665 3.55 -25.35 16.58
C MET A 665 3.09 -26.80 16.50
N GLU A 666 3.97 -27.71 16.07
CA GLU A 666 3.69 -29.14 15.90
C GLU A 666 3.51 -29.86 17.26
N GLN A 667 4.35 -29.58 18.25
CA GLN A 667 4.31 -30.25 19.55
C GLN A 667 3.13 -29.86 20.44
N ASN A 668 2.50 -28.71 20.18
CA ASN A 668 1.47 -28.16 21.09
C ASN A 668 0.03 -28.49 20.66
N TRP A 669 -0.18 -29.26 19.59
CA TRP A 669 -1.52 -29.74 19.25
C TRP A 669 -2.12 -30.60 20.39
N PRO A 670 -3.45 -30.57 20.60
CA PRO A 670 -4.11 -31.49 21.52
C PRO A 670 -3.86 -32.96 21.15
N GLU A 671 -3.90 -33.83 22.15
CA GLU A 671 -3.72 -35.28 21.94
C GLU A 671 -4.83 -35.82 21.03
N GLY A 672 -4.46 -36.59 20.00
CA GLY A 672 -5.38 -37.08 18.96
C GLY A 672 -5.67 -36.07 17.83
N GLU A 673 -5.12 -34.86 17.91
CA GLU A 673 -5.31 -33.75 16.97
C GLU A 673 -4.06 -33.44 16.13
N GLU A 674 -3.02 -34.30 16.18
CA GLU A 674 -1.69 -34.05 15.59
C GLU A 674 -1.73 -33.89 14.06
N HIS A 675 -2.74 -34.47 13.41
CA HIS A 675 -2.96 -34.34 11.97
C HIS A 675 -3.19 -32.88 11.52
N TYR A 676 -3.60 -31.96 12.41
CA TYR A 676 -3.71 -30.53 12.10
C TYR A 676 -2.36 -29.85 11.87
N ALA A 677 -1.25 -30.38 12.39
CA ALA A 677 0.07 -29.79 12.19
C ALA A 677 0.38 -29.61 10.71
N LYS A 678 0.17 -30.66 9.92
CA LYS A 678 0.38 -30.62 8.46
C LYS A 678 -0.63 -29.72 7.74
N LEU A 679 -1.90 -29.74 8.17
CA LEU A 679 -2.95 -28.90 7.58
C LEU A 679 -2.70 -27.41 7.83
N ALA A 680 -2.21 -27.05 9.01
CA ALA A 680 -1.84 -25.69 9.39
C ALA A 680 -0.75 -25.15 8.47
N ILE A 681 0.33 -25.93 8.24
CA ILE A 681 1.41 -25.52 7.34
C ILE A 681 0.94 -25.38 5.89
N ASN A 682 0.18 -26.34 5.36
CA ASN A 682 -0.34 -26.24 4.00
C ASN A 682 -1.28 -25.03 3.83
N SER A 683 -2.08 -24.73 4.86
CA SER A 683 -2.95 -23.55 4.89
C SER A 683 -2.16 -22.24 4.91
N LEU A 684 -1.01 -22.20 5.61
CA LEU A 684 -0.08 -21.08 5.60
C LEU A 684 0.56 -20.86 4.23
N VAL A 685 1.06 -21.92 3.59
CA VAL A 685 1.64 -21.82 2.24
C VAL A 685 0.60 -21.31 1.24
N GLY A 686 -0.63 -21.83 1.32
CA GLY A 686 -1.74 -21.33 0.51
C GLY A 686 -2.10 -19.87 0.78
N LEU A 687 -1.95 -19.39 2.03
CA LEU A 687 -2.15 -17.99 2.38
C LEU A 687 -1.01 -17.11 1.84
N PHE A 688 0.24 -17.57 1.89
CA PHE A 688 1.40 -16.86 1.34
C PHE A 688 1.35 -16.73 -0.19
N ALA A 689 0.67 -17.66 -0.86
CA ALA A 689 0.36 -17.56 -2.28
C ALA A 689 -0.73 -16.51 -2.58
N ARG A 690 -1.55 -16.05 -1.63
CA ARG A 690 -2.66 -15.14 -1.99
C ARG A 690 -2.18 -13.70 -2.16
N ASN A 691 -2.51 -13.12 -3.31
CA ASN A 691 -2.50 -11.67 -3.48
C ASN A 691 -3.84 -11.13 -2.94
N LEU A 692 -3.85 -10.63 -1.69
CA LEU A 692 -5.05 -10.12 -1.01
C LEU A 692 -5.45 -8.73 -1.54
N GLU A 693 -5.80 -8.66 -2.82
CA GLU A 693 -6.06 -7.41 -3.54
C GLU A 693 -7.55 -7.08 -3.62
N LEU A 694 -8.46 -7.96 -3.20
CA LEU A 694 -9.90 -7.74 -3.34
C LEU A 694 -10.60 -7.74 -1.97
N VAL A 695 -11.46 -6.75 -1.76
CA VAL A 695 -12.43 -6.73 -0.66
C VAL A 695 -13.84 -6.76 -1.22
N TYR A 696 -14.62 -7.67 -0.67
CA TYR A 696 -16.03 -7.85 -0.99
C TYR A 696 -16.86 -7.14 0.07
N SER A 697 -17.89 -6.42 -0.37
CA SER A 697 -18.92 -5.90 0.52
C SER A 697 -20.29 -6.15 -0.09
N MET A 698 -21.20 -6.73 0.68
CA MET A 698 -22.56 -7.01 0.24
C MET A 698 -23.53 -6.03 0.88
N LYS A 699 -24.52 -5.61 0.11
CA LYS A 699 -25.66 -4.85 0.61
C LYS A 699 -26.96 -5.46 0.13
N THR A 700 -27.95 -5.50 1.00
CA THR A 700 -29.24 -6.15 0.70
C THR A 700 -30.31 -5.09 0.52
N SER A 701 -31.16 -5.26 -0.49
CA SER A 701 -32.34 -4.42 -0.74
C SER A 701 -33.52 -5.26 -1.22
N ASN A 702 -34.74 -4.75 -1.06
CA ASN A 702 -35.94 -5.32 -1.69
C ASN A 702 -36.08 -4.90 -3.17
N HIS A 703 -35.22 -4.00 -3.65
CA HIS A 703 -35.25 -3.47 -5.00
C HIS A 703 -33.97 -3.84 -5.77
N GLU A 704 -34.17 -4.31 -6.99
CA GLU A 704 -33.11 -4.72 -7.91
C GLU A 704 -32.20 -3.55 -8.32
N VAL A 705 -32.76 -2.34 -8.44
CA VAL A 705 -32.07 -1.16 -8.96
C VAL A 705 -31.22 -0.41 -7.93
N ASP A 706 -31.31 -0.78 -6.64
CA ASP A 706 -30.61 -0.04 -5.57
C ASP A 706 -29.09 -0.23 -5.62
N GLY A 707 -28.62 -1.39 -6.09
CA GLY A 707 -27.21 -1.77 -6.15
C GLY A 707 -26.45 -1.26 -7.36
N GLU A 708 -26.76 -0.07 -7.86
CA GLU A 708 -26.02 0.57 -8.95
C GLU A 708 -24.50 0.50 -8.69
N GLY A 709 -23.71 0.07 -9.67
CA GLY A 709 -22.25 -0.10 -9.52
C GLY A 709 -21.79 -1.33 -8.72
N CYS A 710 -22.68 -2.28 -8.38
CA CYS A 710 -22.28 -3.57 -7.84
C CYS A 710 -21.66 -4.45 -8.94
N SER A 711 -20.75 -5.34 -8.55
CA SER A 711 -20.05 -6.25 -9.45
C SER A 711 -20.85 -7.53 -9.67
N TRP A 712 -21.74 -7.88 -8.75
CA TRP A 712 -22.57 -9.08 -8.81
C TRP A 712 -23.90 -8.85 -8.08
N ARG A 713 -24.98 -9.43 -8.62
CA ARG A 713 -26.32 -9.44 -8.01
C ARG A 713 -26.82 -10.87 -7.88
N GLN A 714 -27.50 -11.16 -6.78
CA GLN A 714 -28.19 -12.43 -6.59
C GLN A 714 -29.45 -12.24 -5.75
N THR A 715 -30.37 -13.18 -5.81
CA THR A 715 -31.56 -13.19 -4.96
C THR A 715 -31.32 -14.03 -3.70
N PHE A 716 -31.83 -13.56 -2.56
CA PHE A 716 -31.82 -14.29 -1.29
C PHE A 716 -33.25 -14.36 -0.74
N THR A 717 -33.65 -15.52 -0.23
CA THR A 717 -34.99 -15.73 0.34
C THR A 717 -34.90 -15.77 1.86
N ASP A 718 -35.70 -14.97 2.55
CA ASP A 718 -35.79 -14.99 4.02
C ASP A 718 -36.59 -16.19 4.55
N SER A 719 -36.63 -16.39 5.88
CA SER A 719 -37.36 -17.52 6.47
C SER A 719 -38.88 -17.39 6.36
N ALA A 720 -39.40 -16.21 6.03
CA ALA A 720 -40.80 -15.97 5.69
C ALA A 720 -41.12 -16.18 4.20
N GLY A 721 -40.14 -16.62 3.39
CA GLY A 721 -40.32 -16.86 1.95
C GLY A 721 -40.30 -15.60 1.07
N ARG A 722 -39.97 -14.43 1.64
CA ARG A 722 -39.86 -13.17 0.89
C ARG A 722 -38.52 -13.09 0.20
N ARG A 723 -38.51 -12.51 -0.99
CA ARG A 723 -37.31 -12.39 -1.84
C ARG A 723 -36.64 -11.03 -1.66
N HIS A 724 -35.33 -11.06 -1.48
CA HIS A 724 -34.44 -9.92 -1.38
C HIS A 724 -33.37 -9.98 -2.48
N TRP A 725 -32.74 -8.83 -2.75
CA TRP A 725 -31.63 -8.66 -3.67
C TRP A 725 -30.34 -8.37 -2.92
N ASP A 726 -29.32 -9.18 -3.17
CA ASP A 726 -27.97 -9.00 -2.66
C ASP A 726 -27.09 -8.37 -3.73
N HIS A 727 -26.57 -7.18 -3.42
CA HIS A 727 -25.70 -6.38 -4.26
C HIS A 727 -24.27 -6.48 -3.74
N ILE A 728 -23.42 -7.25 -4.42
CA ILE A 728 -22.05 -7.51 -4.02
C ILE A 728 -21.11 -6.57 -4.79
N PHE A 729 -20.39 -5.75 -4.03
CA PHE A 729 -19.40 -4.82 -4.54
C PHE A 729 -18.00 -5.39 -4.32
N VAL A 730 -17.22 -5.49 -5.39
CA VAL A 730 -15.81 -5.84 -5.34
C VAL A 730 -14.98 -4.56 -5.37
N THR A 731 -14.04 -4.42 -4.45
CA THR A 731 -13.11 -3.29 -4.42
C THR A 731 -11.69 -3.79 -4.47
N GLU A 732 -10.96 -3.36 -5.49
CA GLU A 732 -9.53 -3.59 -5.58
C GLU A 732 -8.78 -2.71 -4.58
N LEU A 733 -7.80 -3.32 -3.92
CA LEU A 733 -6.90 -2.74 -2.95
C LEU A 733 -5.51 -2.67 -3.57
N LEU A 734 -4.98 -1.46 -3.70
CA LEU A 734 -3.58 -1.27 -4.00
C LEU A 734 -2.73 -1.67 -2.79
N SER A 735 -1.74 -2.53 -3.03
CA SER A 735 -0.78 -2.96 -2.02
C SER A 735 0.54 -3.30 -2.71
N ASN A 736 1.64 -2.82 -2.14
CA ASN A 736 2.98 -3.21 -2.56
C ASN A 736 3.56 -4.34 -1.70
N SER A 737 2.70 -5.06 -0.97
CA SER A 737 3.10 -6.03 0.05
C SER A 737 2.79 -7.45 -0.38
N SER A 738 3.74 -8.37 -0.19
CA SER A 738 3.54 -9.77 -0.56
C SER A 738 4.37 -10.75 0.26
N TYR A 739 3.80 -11.93 0.49
CA TYR A 739 4.50 -13.12 1.01
C TYR A 739 5.08 -14.00 -0.11
N ARG A 740 4.94 -13.58 -1.38
CA ARG A 740 5.39 -14.34 -2.54
C ARG A 740 6.85 -14.83 -2.44
N PRO A 741 7.84 -14.04 -2.00
CA PRO A 741 9.22 -14.55 -1.88
C PRO A 741 9.34 -15.82 -1.04
N ILE A 742 8.62 -15.88 0.07
CA ILE A 742 8.60 -17.04 0.97
C ILE A 742 7.94 -18.21 0.27
N HIS A 743 6.80 -17.98 -0.38
CA HIS A 743 6.13 -18.99 -1.18
C HIS A 743 7.04 -19.54 -2.29
N ASP A 744 7.69 -18.67 -3.06
CA ASP A 744 8.59 -19.06 -4.15
C ASP A 744 9.77 -19.87 -3.60
N TYR A 745 10.35 -19.50 -2.44
CA TYR A 745 11.40 -20.29 -1.78
C TYR A 745 10.94 -21.69 -1.38
N ILE A 746 9.73 -21.81 -0.83
CA ILE A 746 9.12 -23.10 -0.48
C ILE A 746 8.95 -23.94 -1.74
N MET A 747 8.31 -23.39 -2.78
CA MET A 747 8.11 -24.07 -4.06
C MET A 747 9.43 -24.46 -4.71
N GLY A 748 10.41 -23.55 -4.75
CA GLY A 748 11.75 -23.83 -5.29
C GLY A 748 12.42 -25.01 -4.59
N ALA A 749 12.29 -25.12 -3.27
CA ALA A 749 12.80 -26.26 -2.53
C ALA A 749 12.08 -27.57 -2.90
N GLU A 750 10.76 -27.56 -3.09
CA GLU A 750 9.98 -28.72 -3.57
C GLU A 750 10.43 -29.15 -4.97
N TYR A 751 10.62 -28.20 -5.88
CA TYR A 751 11.12 -28.43 -7.24
C TYR A 751 12.51 -29.05 -7.24
N VAL A 752 13.41 -28.57 -6.38
CA VAL A 752 14.77 -29.14 -6.22
C VAL A 752 14.70 -30.55 -5.65
N ALA A 753 13.81 -30.83 -4.70
CA ALA A 753 13.63 -32.18 -4.16
C ALA A 753 13.18 -33.16 -5.26
N VAL A 754 12.20 -32.78 -6.07
CA VAL A 754 11.73 -33.60 -7.20
C VAL A 754 12.83 -33.76 -8.28
N ALA A 755 13.59 -32.71 -8.57
CA ALA A 755 14.71 -32.78 -9.50
C ALA A 755 15.80 -33.76 -9.03
N ARG A 756 16.12 -33.77 -7.73
CA ARG A 756 17.07 -34.72 -7.12
C ARG A 756 16.58 -36.16 -7.22
N ILE A 757 15.29 -36.41 -6.97
CA ILE A 757 14.70 -37.75 -7.17
C ILE A 757 14.85 -38.17 -8.64
N ARG A 758 14.50 -37.27 -9.58
CA ARG A 758 14.63 -37.55 -11.01
C ARG A 758 16.07 -37.84 -11.43
N GLN A 759 17.04 -37.10 -10.89
CA GLN A 759 18.47 -37.28 -11.12
C GLN A 759 18.96 -38.62 -10.57
N ALA A 760 18.55 -39.01 -9.36
CA ALA A 760 18.86 -40.32 -8.79
C ALA A 760 18.28 -41.48 -9.62
N LEU A 761 17.16 -41.24 -10.30
CA LEU A 761 16.49 -42.18 -11.20
C LEU A 761 16.83 -41.94 -12.67
N ALA A 762 17.96 -41.31 -13.00
CA ALA A 762 18.38 -41.00 -14.38
C ALA A 762 18.35 -42.24 -15.29
N GLU A 763 18.75 -43.39 -14.76
CA GLU A 763 18.79 -44.68 -15.46
C GLU A 763 17.42 -45.33 -15.69
N VAL A 764 16.37 -44.86 -15.00
CA VAL A 764 15.01 -45.41 -15.09
C VAL A 764 14.22 -44.69 -16.19
N PRO A 765 13.72 -45.39 -17.23
CA PRO A 765 12.91 -44.78 -18.26
C PRO A 765 11.62 -44.16 -17.73
N LYS A 766 11.27 -42.96 -18.22
CA LYS A 766 10.08 -42.18 -17.80
C LYS A 766 8.77 -42.96 -17.83
N ARG A 767 8.62 -43.93 -18.75
CA ARG A 767 7.40 -44.75 -18.87
C ARG A 767 7.03 -45.53 -17.60
N TYR A 768 8.01 -45.79 -16.73
CA TYR A 768 7.83 -46.48 -15.45
C TYR A 768 7.57 -45.53 -14.28
N LEU A 769 7.84 -44.23 -14.45
CA LEU A 769 7.62 -43.19 -13.46
C LEU A 769 6.22 -42.59 -13.66
N LYS A 770 5.32 -42.80 -12.70
CA LYS A 770 3.92 -42.38 -12.81
C LYS A 770 3.64 -41.10 -12.02
N SER A 771 4.20 -40.99 -10.82
CA SER A 771 4.14 -39.76 -10.04
C SER A 771 5.40 -39.60 -9.20
N ILE A 772 5.86 -38.36 -9.04
CA ILE A 772 6.97 -38.00 -8.16
C ILE A 772 6.48 -36.89 -7.24
N LYS A 773 6.74 -37.05 -5.95
CA LYS A 773 6.48 -36.08 -4.88
C LYS A 773 7.75 -35.86 -4.07
N THR A 774 7.73 -34.82 -3.24
CA THR A 774 8.81 -34.48 -2.31
C THR A 774 9.21 -35.65 -1.41
N ASP A 775 8.28 -36.54 -1.05
CA ASP A 775 8.46 -37.66 -0.11
C ASP A 775 7.94 -39.01 -0.62
N CYS A 776 7.46 -39.10 -1.87
CA CYS A 776 6.84 -40.32 -2.40
C CYS A 776 7.12 -40.52 -3.90
N LEU A 777 7.37 -41.77 -4.27
CA LEU A 777 7.59 -42.22 -5.63
C LEU A 777 6.54 -43.25 -6.02
N VAL A 778 5.77 -42.97 -7.07
CA VAL A 778 4.77 -43.89 -7.63
C VAL A 778 5.27 -44.43 -8.95
N MET A 779 5.45 -45.75 -9.03
CA MET A 779 5.98 -46.43 -10.21
C MET A 779 5.04 -47.53 -10.69
N GLN A 780 5.22 -47.93 -11.94
CA GLN A 780 4.46 -49.01 -12.56
C GLN A 780 5.40 -49.96 -13.31
N ASP A 781 5.22 -51.26 -13.09
CA ASP A 781 5.85 -52.35 -13.86
C ASP A 781 7.38 -52.21 -14.00
N VAL A 782 8.06 -51.86 -12.90
CA VAL A 782 9.52 -51.58 -12.91
C VAL A 782 10.33 -52.86 -13.16
N PRO A 783 11.07 -52.95 -14.28
CA PRO A 783 11.86 -54.14 -14.61
C PRO A 783 12.96 -54.40 -13.57
N LYS A 784 13.30 -55.68 -13.34
CA LYS A 784 14.34 -56.10 -12.37
C LYS A 784 15.66 -55.32 -12.52
N LYS A 785 16.07 -55.00 -13.75
CA LYS A 785 17.30 -54.23 -14.04
C LYS A 785 17.32 -52.80 -13.47
N HIS A 786 16.16 -52.21 -13.19
CA HIS A 786 16.05 -50.82 -12.68
C HIS A 786 15.71 -50.76 -11.19
N ARG A 787 15.34 -51.89 -10.56
CA ARG A 787 15.01 -51.96 -9.12
C ARG A 787 16.15 -51.52 -8.19
N PRO A 788 17.44 -51.85 -8.45
CA PRO A 788 18.52 -51.39 -7.59
C PRO A 788 18.62 -49.86 -7.49
N ALA A 789 18.27 -49.12 -8.55
CA ALA A 789 18.26 -47.66 -8.52
C ALA A 789 17.16 -47.10 -7.61
N VAL A 790 15.99 -47.75 -7.60
CA VAL A 790 14.86 -47.40 -6.73
C VAL A 790 15.17 -47.77 -5.28
N GLU A 791 15.75 -48.95 -5.03
CA GLU A 791 16.14 -49.42 -3.70
C GLU A 791 17.19 -48.50 -3.06
N ARG A 792 18.19 -48.04 -3.82
CA ARG A 792 19.19 -47.06 -3.34
C ARG A 792 18.53 -45.75 -2.88
N LEU A 793 17.52 -45.28 -3.60
CA LEU A 793 16.79 -44.07 -3.23
C LEU A 793 15.98 -44.29 -1.93
N LEU A 794 15.32 -45.45 -1.79
CA LEU A 794 14.50 -45.78 -0.61
C LEU A 794 15.32 -46.04 0.66
N GLN A 795 16.60 -46.39 0.52
CA GLN A 795 17.55 -46.56 1.63
C GLN A 795 18.06 -45.21 2.20
N MET A 796 17.70 -44.08 1.59
CA MET A 796 18.04 -42.77 2.15
C MET A 796 17.22 -42.50 3.41
N SER A 797 17.91 -42.16 4.50
CA SER A 797 17.30 -41.80 5.78
C SER A 797 17.55 -40.35 6.16
N ARG A 798 16.59 -39.75 6.87
CA ARG A 798 16.72 -38.45 7.52
C ARG A 798 17.68 -38.57 8.72
N ARG A 799 18.06 -37.43 9.31
CA ARG A 799 18.97 -37.38 10.48
C ARG A 799 18.43 -38.15 11.70
N ASP A 800 17.11 -38.30 11.79
CA ASP A 800 16.41 -39.05 12.84
C ASP A 800 16.22 -40.55 12.52
N GLY A 801 16.77 -41.04 11.40
CA GLY A 801 16.69 -42.44 10.97
C GLY A 801 15.43 -42.81 10.19
N THR A 802 14.45 -41.91 10.04
CA THR A 802 13.23 -42.18 9.26
C THR A 802 13.50 -42.18 7.74
N PRO A 803 12.81 -43.00 6.94
CA PRO A 803 13.01 -43.04 5.50
C PRO A 803 12.64 -41.69 4.85
N VAL A 804 13.49 -41.21 3.93
CA VAL A 804 13.26 -39.95 3.21
C VAL A 804 12.11 -40.08 2.20
N TYR A 805 11.97 -41.26 1.58
CA TYR A 805 11.01 -41.51 0.49
C TYR A 805 10.16 -42.76 0.75
N ARG A 806 8.89 -42.69 0.33
CA ARG A 806 7.94 -43.82 0.28
C ARG A 806 7.78 -44.34 -1.14
N TYR A 807 7.49 -45.63 -1.30
CA TYR A 807 7.27 -46.29 -2.60
C TYR A 807 5.87 -46.89 -2.69
N GLU A 808 5.17 -46.58 -3.78
CA GLU A 808 3.85 -47.15 -4.10
C GLU A 808 3.84 -47.71 -5.54
N GLU A 809 3.43 -48.96 -5.71
CA GLU A 809 3.27 -49.60 -7.01
C GLU A 809 1.78 -49.70 -7.37
N VAL A 810 1.39 -49.14 -8.51
CA VAL A 810 -0.04 -48.97 -8.87
C VAL A 810 -0.38 -49.62 -10.21
N ALA A 811 -1.61 -50.14 -10.31
CA ALA A 811 -2.19 -50.60 -11.57
C ALA A 811 -2.86 -49.40 -12.29
N GLY A 812 -2.29 -48.98 -13.42
CA GLY A 812 -2.87 -48.10 -14.45
C GLY A 812 -3.77 -46.92 -14.03
N LEU A 813 -3.23 -45.69 -14.07
CA LEU A 813 -3.98 -44.46 -13.81
C LEU A 813 -4.75 -43.96 -15.06
N LYS A 814 -5.96 -43.43 -14.86
CA LYS A 814 -6.81 -42.79 -15.88
C LYS A 814 -6.86 -41.26 -15.63
N GLY A 815 -6.39 -40.45 -16.60
CA GLY A 815 -6.47 -38.98 -16.59
C GLY A 815 -5.55 -38.32 -17.64
N GLN A 816 -5.87 -37.10 -18.10
CA GLN A 816 -4.98 -36.25 -18.89
C GLN A 816 -4.16 -35.33 -17.97
N TYR A 817 -2.86 -35.19 -18.23
CA TYR A 817 -1.90 -34.49 -17.36
C TYR A 817 -1.16 -33.41 -18.14
N ARG A 818 -0.89 -32.26 -17.51
CA ARG A 818 -0.13 -31.15 -18.11
C ARG A 818 1.25 -31.02 -17.49
N GLU A 819 2.25 -30.78 -18.34
CA GLU A 819 3.58 -30.42 -17.87
C GLU A 819 3.55 -29.00 -17.27
N PRO A 820 4.22 -28.75 -16.12
CA PRO A 820 4.29 -27.42 -15.54
C PRO A 820 5.08 -26.50 -16.47
N SER A 821 4.57 -25.29 -16.69
CA SER A 821 5.23 -24.28 -17.53
C SER A 821 5.07 -22.88 -16.93
N MET A 822 6.12 -22.06 -17.02
CA MET A 822 6.13 -20.66 -16.59
C MET A 822 6.78 -19.80 -17.68
N GLU A 823 6.08 -18.75 -18.10
CA GLU A 823 6.54 -17.85 -19.17
C GLU A 823 6.30 -16.39 -18.78
N ALA A 824 7.35 -15.70 -18.32
CA ALA A 824 7.29 -14.30 -17.91
C ALA A 824 7.85 -13.35 -18.98
N GLU A 825 7.36 -12.11 -19.03
CA GLU A 825 7.83 -11.08 -19.97
C GLU A 825 9.26 -10.60 -19.62
N PRO A 826 10.15 -10.43 -20.63
CA PRO A 826 11.51 -9.94 -20.39
C PRO A 826 11.56 -8.59 -19.67
N ILE A 827 12.46 -8.47 -18.70
CA ILE A 827 12.68 -7.24 -17.93
C ILE A 827 13.47 -6.24 -18.78
N ARG A 828 13.06 -4.97 -18.73
CA ARG A 828 13.78 -3.85 -19.34
C ARG A 828 14.59 -3.13 -18.27
N ALA A 829 15.82 -2.75 -18.62
CA ALA A 829 16.67 -1.97 -17.73
C ALA A 829 16.00 -0.64 -17.32
N LYS A 830 16.33 -0.17 -16.12
CA LYS A 830 16.00 1.18 -15.65
C LYS A 830 16.53 2.22 -16.65
N PRO A 831 15.69 3.16 -17.12
CA PRO A 831 16.18 4.24 -17.97
C PRO A 831 17.07 5.20 -17.16
N PRO A 832 17.98 5.93 -17.82
CA PRO A 832 18.79 6.94 -17.14
C PRO A 832 17.93 8.13 -16.68
N TRP A 833 18.43 8.86 -15.69
CA TRP A 833 17.85 10.13 -15.24
C TRP A 833 17.82 11.16 -16.37
N ARG A 834 16.75 11.96 -16.42
CA ARG A 834 16.57 13.03 -17.41
C ARG A 834 16.49 14.38 -16.70
N GLY A 835 17.24 15.35 -17.20
CA GLY A 835 17.22 16.72 -16.71
C GLY A 835 15.97 17.47 -17.14
N VAL A 836 15.51 18.39 -16.29
CA VAL A 836 14.42 19.32 -16.57
C VAL A 836 14.95 20.75 -16.59
N GLU A 837 14.62 21.54 -17.61
CA GLU A 837 15.03 22.95 -17.71
C GLU A 837 14.11 23.88 -16.90
N ASP A 838 12.79 23.72 -17.03
CA ASP A 838 11.78 24.45 -16.27
C ASP A 838 10.99 23.51 -15.33
N PRO A 839 11.38 23.45 -14.04
CA PRO A 839 10.69 22.63 -13.04
C PRO A 839 9.21 22.97 -12.83
N VAL A 840 8.84 24.24 -12.95
CA VAL A 840 7.46 24.69 -12.68
C VAL A 840 6.54 24.22 -13.78
N GLU A 841 6.92 24.48 -15.03
CA GLU A 841 6.16 24.04 -16.20
C GLU A 841 6.08 22.51 -16.28
N HIS A 842 7.19 21.81 -15.99
CA HIS A 842 7.23 20.35 -15.95
C HIS A 842 6.24 19.75 -14.95
N CYS A 843 6.18 20.30 -13.74
CA CYS A 843 5.19 19.85 -12.75
C CYS A 843 3.75 20.22 -13.15
N LEU A 844 3.52 21.40 -13.73
CA LEU A 844 2.19 21.79 -14.23
C LEU A 844 1.70 20.90 -15.39
N ASP A 845 2.62 20.31 -16.15
CA ASP A 845 2.29 19.30 -17.16
C ASP A 845 1.95 17.92 -16.57
N GLY A 846 1.98 17.80 -15.24
CA GLY A 846 1.58 16.60 -14.51
C GLY A 846 2.67 15.53 -14.45
N GLU A 847 3.95 15.91 -14.53
CA GLU A 847 5.08 14.99 -14.42
C GLU A 847 5.77 15.14 -13.05
N SER A 848 6.08 14.00 -12.41
CA SER A 848 6.83 13.99 -11.15
C SER A 848 8.24 14.56 -11.34
N LEU A 849 8.86 15.00 -10.23
CA LEU A 849 10.18 15.60 -10.26
C LEU A 849 10.98 15.33 -8.97
N LEU A 850 12.26 15.00 -9.14
CA LEU A 850 13.27 15.07 -8.09
C LEU A 850 14.02 16.41 -8.17
N LEU A 851 13.89 17.23 -7.13
CA LEU A 851 14.58 18.50 -6.96
C LEU A 851 15.75 18.35 -5.97
N THR A 852 16.98 18.37 -6.47
CA THR A 852 18.20 18.31 -5.66
C THR A 852 18.96 19.63 -5.71
N GLY A 853 20.04 19.72 -4.95
CA GLY A 853 20.93 20.87 -4.96
C GLY A 853 21.63 21.07 -3.63
N PHE A 854 22.68 21.86 -3.64
CA PHE A 854 23.45 22.18 -2.44
C PHE A 854 22.57 22.90 -1.39
N PRO A 855 22.98 22.96 -0.12
CA PRO A 855 22.28 23.73 0.88
C PRO A 855 22.22 25.20 0.43
N GLY A 856 21.14 25.90 0.78
CA GLY A 856 21.05 27.33 0.47
C GLY A 856 20.94 27.70 -1.01
N THR A 857 20.60 26.78 -1.91
CA THR A 857 20.36 27.03 -3.35
C THR A 857 18.91 27.34 -3.72
N GLY A 858 18.03 27.46 -2.72
CA GLY A 858 16.63 27.84 -2.95
C GLY A 858 15.65 26.69 -3.23
N LYS A 859 16.02 25.41 -3.00
CA LYS A 859 15.12 24.23 -3.15
C LYS A 859 13.71 24.45 -2.59
N THR A 860 13.61 24.77 -1.29
CA THR A 860 12.33 25.01 -0.61
C THR A 860 11.58 26.22 -1.19
N HIS A 861 12.28 27.24 -1.70
CA HIS A 861 11.65 28.40 -2.34
C HIS A 861 11.04 28.04 -3.70
N LEU A 862 11.78 27.31 -4.54
CA LEU A 862 11.26 26.82 -5.81
C LEU A 862 10.08 25.86 -5.61
N ALA A 863 10.17 24.96 -4.63
CA ALA A 863 9.07 24.05 -4.33
C ALA A 863 7.81 24.78 -3.85
N LYS A 864 7.92 25.87 -3.07
CA LYS A 864 6.78 26.70 -2.71
C LYS A 864 6.09 27.28 -3.94
N LYS A 865 6.85 27.80 -4.90
CA LYS A 865 6.33 28.29 -6.19
C LYS A 865 5.60 27.19 -6.97
N ILE A 866 6.17 25.99 -7.04
CA ILE A 866 5.52 24.84 -7.70
C ILE A 866 4.21 24.48 -6.98
N VAL A 867 4.22 24.40 -5.65
CA VAL A 867 3.03 24.08 -4.84
C VAL A 867 1.92 25.09 -5.03
N GLU A 868 2.24 26.38 -5.02
CA GLU A 868 1.28 27.47 -5.26
C GLU A 868 0.67 27.34 -6.66
N ALA A 869 1.50 27.18 -7.69
CA ALA A 869 1.05 27.01 -9.07
C ALA A 869 0.16 25.77 -9.25
N LEU A 870 0.50 24.63 -8.62
CA LEU A 870 -0.31 23.41 -8.64
C LEU A 870 -1.68 23.63 -7.97
N ARG A 871 -1.71 24.31 -6.81
CA ARG A 871 -2.97 24.61 -6.12
C ARG A 871 -3.85 25.56 -6.91
N GLU A 872 -3.27 26.56 -7.56
CA GLU A 872 -3.99 27.45 -8.50
C GLU A 872 -4.55 26.68 -9.71
N HIS A 873 -3.86 25.63 -10.14
CA HIS A 873 -4.31 24.71 -11.18
C HIS A 873 -5.43 23.74 -10.71
N GLY A 874 -5.79 23.76 -9.43
CA GLY A 874 -6.86 22.93 -8.85
C GLY A 874 -6.39 21.60 -8.25
N ASP A 875 -5.08 21.38 -8.14
CA ASP A 875 -4.53 20.14 -7.57
C ASP A 875 -4.62 20.10 -6.03
N THR A 876 -4.87 18.90 -5.50
CA THR A 876 -4.82 18.64 -4.06
C THR A 876 -3.39 18.26 -3.65
N VAL A 877 -2.65 19.25 -3.15
CA VAL A 877 -1.23 19.11 -2.80
C VAL A 877 -1.05 18.89 -1.30
N HIS A 878 -0.57 17.70 -0.92
CA HIS A 878 -0.12 17.37 0.44
C HIS A 878 1.40 17.49 0.55
N ILE A 879 1.90 17.99 1.68
CA ILE A 879 3.33 18.22 1.92
C ILE A 879 3.74 17.51 3.21
N ILE A 880 4.81 16.70 3.14
CA ILE A 880 5.32 15.94 4.26
C ILE A 880 6.83 16.12 4.45
N THR A 881 7.27 15.98 5.70
CA THR A 881 8.68 15.95 6.10
C THR A 881 8.84 15.19 7.42
N LYS A 882 10.05 14.73 7.77
CA LYS A 882 10.27 13.96 9.00
C LYS A 882 10.20 14.82 10.27
N THR A 883 10.61 16.09 10.22
CA THR A 883 10.80 16.92 11.43
C THR A 883 9.82 18.10 11.51
N HIS A 884 9.45 18.49 12.74
CA HIS A 884 8.56 19.65 12.98
C HIS A 884 9.22 20.98 12.56
N ALA A 885 10.55 21.09 12.68
CA ALA A 885 11.28 22.27 12.21
C ALA A 885 11.16 22.45 10.69
N ALA A 886 11.29 21.36 9.93
CA ALA A 886 11.06 21.38 8.48
C ALA A 886 9.59 21.72 8.15
N VAL A 887 8.61 21.18 8.90
CA VAL A 887 7.18 21.54 8.74
C VAL A 887 6.98 23.06 8.85
N GLN A 888 7.58 23.70 9.86
CA GLN A 888 7.50 25.16 10.03
C GLN A 888 8.21 25.92 8.91
N ASN A 889 9.40 25.47 8.49
CA ASN A 889 10.18 26.11 7.43
C ASN A 889 9.44 26.10 6.08
N VAL A 890 8.77 24.99 5.74
CA VAL A 890 7.95 24.90 4.54
C VAL A 890 6.65 25.69 4.71
N GLY A 891 5.95 25.53 5.83
CA GLY A 891 4.61 26.08 5.99
C GLY A 891 3.62 25.45 5.00
N LEU A 892 2.70 26.23 4.44
CA LEU A 892 1.73 25.80 3.41
C LEU A 892 0.89 24.55 3.77
N GLY A 893 0.67 24.31 5.07
CA GLY A 893 -0.08 23.15 5.56
C GLY A 893 0.73 21.84 5.61
N ALA A 894 2.07 21.91 5.59
CA ALA A 894 2.93 20.75 5.76
C ALA A 894 2.67 20.00 7.08
N GLN A 895 2.93 18.70 7.07
CA GLN A 895 2.73 17.81 8.23
C GLN A 895 3.90 16.85 8.39
N THR A 896 4.03 16.24 9.56
CA THR A 896 5.03 15.17 9.74
C THR A 896 4.63 13.92 8.96
N ALA A 897 5.62 13.27 8.33
CA ALA A 897 5.41 12.08 7.50
C ALA A 897 4.73 10.94 8.28
N ASP A 898 5.13 10.70 9.53
CA ASP A 898 4.52 9.69 10.41
C ASP A 898 3.03 9.92 10.67
N HIS A 899 2.64 11.17 10.97
CA HIS A 899 1.23 11.52 11.19
C HIS A 899 0.42 11.37 9.90
N TRP A 900 0.98 11.86 8.79
CA TRP A 900 0.32 11.83 7.49
C TRP A 900 0.13 10.40 6.97
N ALA A 901 1.16 9.55 7.02
CA ALA A 901 1.12 8.17 6.54
C ALA A 901 0.09 7.33 7.30
N ARG A 902 0.00 7.50 8.63
CA ARG A 902 -1.01 6.84 9.46
C ARG A 902 -2.43 7.15 8.97
N ARG A 903 -2.74 8.42 8.71
CA ARG A 903 -4.09 8.90 8.36
C ARG A 903 -4.47 8.66 6.90
N ASN A 904 -3.50 8.63 5.98
CA ASN A 904 -3.77 8.59 4.53
C ASN A 904 -3.39 7.27 3.86
N VAL A 905 -2.34 6.59 4.32
CA VAL A 905 -1.90 5.32 3.74
C VAL A 905 -2.45 4.15 4.55
N ARG A 906 -2.13 4.10 5.85
CA ARG A 906 -2.47 2.96 6.72
C ARG A 906 -3.97 2.82 6.97
N ASP A 907 -4.70 3.95 6.97
CA ASP A 907 -6.16 4.02 7.03
C ASP A 907 -6.87 3.71 5.68
N GLY A 908 -6.10 3.50 4.61
CA GLY A 908 -6.57 2.94 3.34
C GLY A 908 -7.16 3.93 2.34
N HIS A 909 -6.97 5.24 2.54
CA HIS A 909 -7.49 6.27 1.63
C HIS A 909 -6.61 7.52 1.59
N CYS A 910 -6.14 7.89 0.40
CA CYS A 910 -5.38 9.12 0.15
C CYS A 910 -6.11 9.98 -0.89
N SER A 911 -6.34 11.26 -0.58
CA SER A 911 -6.99 12.24 -1.48
C SER A 911 -6.00 13.11 -2.27
N ALA A 912 -4.70 12.98 -2.02
CA ALA A 912 -3.69 13.81 -2.68
C ALA A 912 -3.62 13.50 -4.19
N THR A 913 -3.57 14.54 -5.02
CA THR A 913 -3.09 14.41 -6.41
C THR A 913 -1.58 14.61 -6.48
N TRP A 914 -1.02 15.41 -5.56
CA TRP A 914 0.42 15.61 -5.39
C TRP A 914 0.88 15.35 -3.97
N LEU A 915 1.97 14.59 -3.83
CA LEU A 915 2.70 14.44 -2.58
C LEU A 915 4.08 15.10 -2.70
N VAL A 916 4.30 16.14 -1.91
CA VAL A 916 5.58 16.83 -1.80
C VAL A 916 6.32 16.29 -0.58
N ILE A 917 7.56 15.83 -0.77
CA ILE A 917 8.39 15.26 0.28
C ILE A 917 9.63 16.13 0.44
N GLU A 918 9.73 16.86 1.56
CA GLU A 918 10.90 17.67 1.88
C GLU A 918 11.88 16.94 2.82
N GLU A 919 13.17 17.15 2.62
CA GLU A 919 14.28 16.52 3.35
C GLU A 919 14.18 14.99 3.27
N LEU A 920 14.01 14.48 2.04
CA LEU A 920 13.74 13.07 1.77
C LEU A 920 14.78 12.11 2.37
N THR A 921 16.03 12.55 2.58
CA THR A 921 17.08 11.70 3.15
C THR A 921 16.86 11.37 4.62
N GLN A 922 15.95 12.06 5.31
CA GLN A 922 15.60 11.81 6.72
C GLN A 922 14.49 10.77 6.90
N LEU A 923 13.81 10.36 5.83
CA LEU A 923 12.75 9.35 5.92
C LEU A 923 13.37 7.96 6.01
N ASP A 924 12.92 7.19 7.00
CA ASP A 924 13.31 5.80 7.24
C ASP A 924 12.59 4.85 6.25
N THR A 925 13.15 3.65 6.09
CA THR A 925 12.64 2.62 5.17
C THR A 925 11.19 2.22 5.44
N PRO A 926 10.70 2.12 6.70
CA PRO A 926 9.29 1.86 6.95
C PRO A 926 8.35 2.95 6.43
N LEU A 927 8.70 4.25 6.52
CA LEU A 927 7.93 5.31 5.86
C LEU A 927 8.01 5.19 4.34
N TRP A 928 9.16 4.86 3.78
CA TRP A 928 9.28 4.59 2.36
C TRP A 928 8.43 3.41 1.90
N ALA A 929 8.21 2.39 2.74
CA ALA A 929 7.33 1.28 2.41
C ALA A 929 5.86 1.72 2.29
N ASP A 930 5.41 2.64 3.16
CA ASP A 930 4.08 3.27 3.06
C ASP A 930 3.96 4.14 1.80
N ILE A 931 4.97 4.97 1.50
CA ILE A 931 4.98 5.87 0.35
C ILE A 931 5.07 5.11 -0.97
N ALA A 932 5.87 4.04 -1.04
CA ALA A 932 6.01 3.19 -2.21
C ALA A 932 4.67 2.61 -2.67
N CYS A 933 3.77 2.29 -1.74
CA CYS A 933 2.41 1.83 -2.05
C CYS A 933 1.61 2.86 -2.86
N LEU A 934 1.80 4.15 -2.61
CA LEU A 934 1.12 5.23 -3.33
C LEU A 934 1.53 5.31 -4.80
N SER A 935 2.76 4.92 -5.14
CA SER A 935 3.28 4.95 -6.51
C SER A 935 2.55 3.99 -7.46
N LEU A 936 1.84 2.99 -6.92
CA LEU A 936 0.95 2.10 -7.66
C LEU A 936 -0.25 2.86 -8.23
N ASN A 937 -0.68 3.95 -7.58
CA ASN A 937 -1.70 4.85 -8.10
C ASN A 937 -1.09 5.86 -9.06
N LYS A 938 -1.24 5.60 -10.36
CA LYS A 938 -0.77 6.49 -11.45
C LYS A 938 -1.46 7.86 -11.50
N LYS A 939 -2.39 8.20 -10.59
CA LYS A 939 -2.95 9.54 -10.47
C LYS A 939 -2.16 10.43 -9.50
N ILE A 940 -1.37 9.84 -8.60
CA ILE A 940 -0.55 10.59 -7.65
C ILE A 940 0.78 10.97 -8.34
N ARG A 941 1.19 12.22 -8.18
CA ARG A 941 2.48 12.76 -8.60
C ARG A 941 3.31 13.14 -7.40
N PHE A 942 4.63 13.16 -7.58
CA PHE A 942 5.57 13.40 -6.50
C PHE A 942 6.49 14.55 -6.84
N LEU A 943 6.68 15.44 -5.88
CA LEU A 943 7.75 16.43 -5.87
C LEU A 943 8.68 16.08 -4.70
N LEU A 944 9.86 15.57 -5.02
CA LEU A 944 10.82 15.07 -4.04
C LEU A 944 11.93 16.10 -3.86
N LEU A 945 12.18 16.55 -2.64
CA LEU A 945 13.26 17.49 -2.34
C LEU A 945 14.28 16.86 -1.39
N GLY A 946 15.57 16.99 -1.73
CA GLY A 946 16.62 16.51 -0.84
C GLY A 946 18.02 16.92 -1.23
N ASP A 947 18.96 16.60 -0.35
CA ASP A 947 20.38 16.71 -0.61
C ASP A 947 21.07 15.43 -0.10
N PHE A 948 21.42 14.52 -1.02
CA PHE A 948 22.02 13.22 -0.71
C PHE A 948 23.41 13.31 -0.07
N ARG A 949 24.05 14.49 -0.15
CA ARG A 949 25.32 14.80 0.52
C ARG A 949 25.15 15.01 2.04
N GLN A 950 23.92 15.16 2.54
CA GLN A 950 23.62 15.23 3.97
C GLN A 950 23.53 13.84 4.61
N LEU A 951 23.39 13.79 5.94
CA LEU A 951 23.24 12.54 6.67
C LEU A 951 21.97 11.77 6.22
N PRO A 952 22.06 10.43 6.09
CA PRO A 952 20.91 9.59 5.82
C PRO A 952 20.00 9.46 7.05
N ALA A 953 18.92 8.69 6.93
CA ALA A 953 18.04 8.38 8.05
C ALA A 953 18.85 7.74 9.20
N VAL A 954 18.55 8.18 10.42
CA VAL A 954 19.24 7.72 11.62
C VAL A 954 18.65 6.37 12.05
N LEU A 955 19.51 5.35 12.19
CA LEU A 955 19.14 4.01 12.70
C LEU A 955 18.08 3.30 11.83
N ASP A 956 18.24 3.40 10.50
CA ASP A 956 17.30 2.79 9.57
C ASP A 956 17.39 1.25 9.60
N SER A 957 16.24 0.62 9.78
CA SER A 957 16.12 -0.84 9.90
C SER A 957 14.83 -1.31 9.25
N PHE A 958 14.87 -2.52 8.72
CA PHE A 958 13.73 -3.16 8.09
C PHE A 958 13.73 -4.66 8.39
N ALA A 959 12.60 -5.17 8.90
CA ALA A 959 12.37 -6.59 9.16
C ALA A 959 13.51 -7.29 9.90
N GLY A 960 14.08 -6.64 10.93
CA GLY A 960 15.13 -7.24 11.76
C GLY A 960 16.54 -7.13 11.18
N ALA A 961 16.76 -6.36 10.10
CA ALA A 961 18.07 -6.06 9.51
C ALA A 961 18.34 -4.54 9.43
N GLU A 962 19.61 -4.15 9.48
CA GLU A 962 20.06 -2.78 9.17
C GLU A 962 19.95 -2.52 7.66
N VAL A 963 19.48 -1.33 7.28
CA VAL A 963 19.34 -0.96 5.87
C VAL A 963 20.64 -0.31 5.37
N CYS A 964 21.48 -1.08 4.68
CA CYS A 964 22.75 -0.58 4.15
C CYS A 964 22.64 0.15 2.80
N LYS A 965 21.50 0.04 2.10
CA LYS A 965 21.28 0.67 0.78
C LYS A 965 20.82 2.12 0.96
N GLU A 966 21.46 3.05 0.27
CA GLU A 966 21.00 4.45 0.26
C GLU A 966 19.85 4.64 -0.75
N LEU A 967 18.90 5.53 -0.41
CA LEU A 967 17.75 5.86 -1.25
C LEU A 967 18.15 6.37 -2.65
N LYS A 968 19.29 7.05 -2.78
CA LYS A 968 19.76 7.65 -4.05
C LYS A 968 19.98 6.61 -5.16
N ASP A 969 20.38 5.41 -4.78
CA ASP A 969 20.68 4.32 -5.69
C ASP A 969 19.44 3.47 -6.01
N SER A 970 18.35 3.68 -5.26
CA SER A 970 17.14 2.86 -5.37
C SER A 970 16.36 3.08 -6.67
N GLN A 971 15.66 2.03 -7.09
CA GLN A 971 14.63 2.12 -8.13
C GLN A 971 13.41 2.91 -7.64
N LEU A 972 13.11 2.85 -6.34
CA LEU A 972 12.02 3.59 -5.72
C LEU A 972 12.09 5.09 -6.01
N LEU A 973 13.25 5.71 -5.78
CA LEU A 973 13.44 7.14 -5.99
C LEU A 973 13.16 7.53 -7.45
N HIS A 974 13.64 6.72 -8.39
CA HIS A 974 13.42 6.92 -9.81
C HIS A 974 11.94 6.75 -10.21
N ASP A 975 11.27 5.73 -9.68
CA ASP A 975 9.84 5.49 -9.92
C ASP A 975 8.97 6.64 -9.42
N LEU A 976 9.25 7.15 -8.22
CA LEU A 976 8.53 8.27 -7.63
C LEU A 976 8.73 9.55 -8.45
N ALA A 977 9.97 9.82 -8.86
CA ALA A 977 10.34 10.99 -9.67
C ALA A 977 9.96 10.88 -11.16
N GLY A 978 9.50 9.71 -11.63
CA GLY A 978 9.25 9.48 -13.06
C GLY A 978 10.53 9.51 -13.93
N GLY A 979 11.70 9.33 -13.30
CA GLY A 979 13.01 9.44 -13.95
C GLY A 979 13.43 10.86 -14.34
N TRP A 980 12.83 11.88 -13.73
CA TRP A 980 13.16 13.29 -13.97
C TRP A 980 13.83 13.92 -12.75
N CYS A 981 14.88 14.69 -12.99
CA CYS A 981 15.58 15.45 -11.97
C CYS A 981 15.91 16.88 -12.40
N HIS A 982 16.05 17.75 -11.42
CA HIS A 982 16.59 19.09 -11.58
C HIS A 982 17.50 19.40 -10.38
N GLU A 983 18.75 19.75 -10.66
CA GLU A 983 19.72 20.11 -9.62
C GLU A 983 19.95 21.63 -9.59
N LEU A 984 19.69 22.24 -8.43
CA LEU A 984 19.97 23.65 -8.19
C LEU A 984 21.43 23.83 -7.79
N SER A 985 22.15 24.64 -8.57
CA SER A 985 23.55 25.01 -8.36
C SER A 985 23.75 26.48 -8.01
N GLU A 986 22.73 27.33 -8.13
CA GLU A 986 22.87 28.76 -7.85
C GLU A 986 22.90 29.05 -6.35
N ARG A 987 23.89 29.81 -5.90
CA ARG A 987 24.11 30.19 -4.51
C ARG A 987 23.18 31.33 -4.09
N TRP A 988 22.32 31.09 -3.08
CA TRP A 988 21.44 32.13 -2.51
C TRP A 988 21.76 32.48 -1.05
N ARG A 989 22.07 31.48 -0.21
CA ARG A 989 22.19 31.68 1.26
C ARG A 989 23.61 31.99 1.73
N PHE A 990 24.62 31.40 1.10
CA PHE A 990 26.00 31.39 1.61
C PHE A 990 26.86 32.46 0.96
N ASP A 991 27.96 32.79 1.63
CA ASP A 991 29.07 33.47 0.96
C ASP A 991 29.85 32.51 0.04
N GLU A 992 30.74 33.08 -0.77
CA GLU A 992 31.49 32.33 -1.79
C GLU A 992 32.36 31.24 -1.19
N ARG A 993 33.03 31.57 -0.08
CA ARG A 993 33.99 30.70 0.58
C ARG A 993 33.35 29.41 1.11
N ILE A 994 32.18 29.49 1.75
CA ILE A 994 31.47 28.29 2.21
C ILE A 994 30.99 27.49 1.00
N PHE A 995 30.38 28.13 0.02
CA PHE A 995 29.81 27.44 -1.14
C PHE A 995 30.88 26.69 -1.95
N GLU A 996 31.99 27.35 -2.28
CA GLU A 996 33.15 26.74 -2.95
C GLU A 996 33.72 25.58 -2.16
N PHE A 997 33.80 25.70 -0.84
CA PHE A 997 34.28 24.62 0.02
C PHE A 997 33.34 23.40 -0.04
N LEU A 998 32.03 23.61 0.11
CA LEU A 998 31.03 22.54 0.05
C LEU A 998 31.04 21.82 -1.31
N THR A 999 31.20 22.56 -2.42
CA THR A 999 31.32 21.97 -3.76
C THR A 999 32.64 21.24 -3.95
N TRP A 1000 33.73 21.76 -3.38
CA TRP A 1000 35.06 21.15 -3.46
C TRP A 1000 35.15 19.79 -2.75
N LEU A 1001 34.33 19.56 -1.71
CA LEU A 1001 34.32 18.29 -0.98
C LEU A 1001 33.93 17.08 -1.84
N ARG A 1002 33.12 17.27 -2.90
CA ARG A 1002 32.65 16.21 -3.81
C ARG A 1002 32.07 15.01 -3.05
N VAL A 1003 31.25 15.29 -2.04
CA VAL A 1003 30.68 14.27 -1.15
C VAL A 1003 29.86 13.27 -1.95
N ASP A 1004 30.13 11.98 -1.75
CA ASP A 1004 29.51 10.85 -2.46
C ASP A 1004 29.79 10.79 -3.97
N GLU A 1005 30.82 11.49 -4.45
CA GLU A 1005 31.31 11.37 -5.84
C GLU A 1005 32.53 10.43 -5.93
N PRO A 1006 32.84 9.84 -7.11
CA PRO A 1006 34.03 8.99 -7.28
C PRO A 1006 35.35 9.68 -6.90
N GLU A 1007 35.40 11.00 -7.05
CA GLU A 1007 36.55 11.85 -6.78
C GLU A 1007 36.45 12.57 -5.42
N GLN A 1008 35.69 12.00 -4.47
CA GLN A 1008 35.49 12.55 -3.13
C GLN A 1008 36.81 12.85 -2.42
N VAL A 1009 36.88 14.02 -1.78
CA VAL A 1009 38.05 14.42 -0.98
C VAL A 1009 38.18 13.54 0.27
N ARG A 1010 39.41 13.13 0.60
CA ARG A 1010 39.67 12.37 1.82
C ARG A 1010 39.37 13.21 3.06
N LEU A 1011 38.72 12.63 4.07
CA LEU A 1011 38.31 13.35 5.28
C LEU A 1011 39.44 14.13 5.95
N LEU A 1012 40.64 13.54 6.06
CA LEU A 1012 41.80 14.19 6.67
C LEU A 1012 42.23 15.46 5.92
N GLU A 1013 42.22 15.42 4.58
CA GLU A 1013 42.54 16.56 3.73
C GLU A 1013 41.46 17.63 3.82
N ALA A 1014 40.19 17.20 3.81
CA ALA A 1014 39.03 18.08 3.97
C ALA A 1014 39.05 18.83 5.30
N VAL A 1015 39.35 18.17 6.42
CA VAL A 1015 39.45 18.80 7.75
C VAL A 1015 40.62 19.78 7.83
N ARG A 1016 41.78 19.45 7.26
CA ARG A 1016 42.94 20.37 7.19
C ARG A 1016 42.58 21.64 6.43
N GLU A 1017 41.95 21.50 5.28
CA GLU A 1017 41.52 22.63 4.46
C GLU A 1017 40.40 23.43 5.16
N ALA A 1018 39.47 22.76 5.83
CA ALA A 1018 38.41 23.41 6.60
C ALA A 1018 38.98 24.27 7.74
N ARG A 1019 39.96 23.76 8.51
CA ARG A 1019 40.66 24.51 9.56
C ARG A 1019 41.42 25.72 8.98
N ARG A 1020 41.98 25.59 7.78
CA ARG A 1020 42.66 26.70 7.07
C ARG A 1020 41.69 27.79 6.64
N ARG A 1021 40.55 27.42 6.04
CA ARG A 1021 39.53 28.37 5.54
C ARG A 1021 38.68 28.98 6.65
N PHE A 1022 38.39 28.22 7.70
CA PHE A 1022 37.49 28.59 8.80
C PHE A 1022 38.19 28.45 10.16
N PRO A 1023 39.22 29.27 10.43
CA PRO A 1023 39.95 29.20 11.69
C PRO A 1023 39.08 29.67 12.86
N ARG A 1024 39.52 29.35 14.08
CA ARG A 1024 38.85 29.77 15.32
C ARG A 1024 38.69 31.30 15.40
N ARG A 1025 37.45 31.77 15.51
CA ARG A 1025 37.12 33.21 15.65
C ARG A 1025 36.04 33.44 16.71
N GLY A 1026 36.24 34.46 17.54
CA GLY A 1026 35.28 34.90 18.56
C GLY A 1026 34.90 33.79 19.55
N GLU A 1027 33.70 33.90 20.12
CA GLU A 1027 33.04 32.83 20.89
C GLU A 1027 31.82 32.32 20.11
N PRO A 1028 31.45 31.03 20.23
CA PRO A 1028 30.32 30.45 19.52
C PRO A 1028 28.98 30.86 20.13
N ASP A 1029 27.99 31.08 19.27
CA ASP A 1029 26.58 31.09 19.68
C ASP A 1029 26.04 29.65 19.75
N VAL A 1030 26.50 28.77 18.85
CA VAL A 1030 26.15 27.35 18.81
C VAL A 1030 27.38 26.50 18.50
N SER A 1031 27.58 25.43 19.28
CA SER A 1031 28.61 24.42 19.07
C SER A 1031 27.99 23.13 18.55
N LEU A 1032 28.48 22.61 17.44
CA LEU A 1032 28.09 21.30 16.90
C LEU A 1032 29.04 20.22 17.38
N VAL A 1033 28.48 19.20 18.02
CA VAL A 1033 29.23 18.09 18.64
C VAL A 1033 28.65 16.75 18.19
N ILE A 1034 29.43 15.68 18.27
CA ILE A 1034 28.92 14.32 18.08
C ILE A 1034 28.29 13.82 19.38
N SER A 1035 29.00 13.94 20.50
CA SER A 1035 28.57 13.30 21.75
C SER A 1035 27.61 14.14 22.59
N HIS A 1036 26.59 13.48 23.13
CA HIS A 1036 25.68 14.12 24.08
C HIS A 1036 26.38 14.53 25.39
N ALA A 1037 27.40 13.79 25.83
CA ALA A 1037 28.18 14.16 27.01
C ALA A 1037 28.85 15.53 26.82
N LYS A 1038 29.51 15.73 25.67
CA LYS A 1038 30.12 17.03 25.32
C LYS A 1038 29.07 18.12 25.12
N ARG A 1039 27.90 17.79 24.55
CA ARG A 1039 26.75 18.70 24.46
C ARG A 1039 26.35 19.24 25.84
N LEU A 1040 26.16 18.35 26.82
CA LEU A 1040 25.77 18.73 28.18
C LEU A 1040 26.85 19.59 28.84
N GLN A 1041 28.13 19.20 28.71
CA GLN A 1041 29.27 19.93 29.25
C GLN A 1041 29.37 21.36 28.72
N ILE A 1042 29.27 21.55 27.40
CA ILE A 1042 29.31 22.88 26.78
C ILE A 1042 28.08 23.69 27.19
N ASN A 1043 26.88 23.10 27.15
CA ASN A 1043 25.66 23.79 27.55
C ASN A 1043 25.72 24.25 29.01
N GLU A 1044 26.23 23.44 29.93
CA GLU A 1044 26.38 23.83 31.33
C GLU A 1044 27.38 24.97 31.48
N ARG A 1045 28.54 24.87 30.82
CA ARG A 1045 29.59 25.90 30.85
C ARG A 1045 29.05 27.24 30.35
N GLU A 1046 28.42 27.26 29.18
CA GLU A 1046 27.90 28.50 28.58
C GLU A 1046 26.71 29.05 29.36
N ASN A 1047 25.79 28.20 29.83
CA ASN A 1047 24.65 28.65 30.65
C ASN A 1047 25.12 29.29 31.95
N ARG A 1048 26.15 28.74 32.60
CA ARG A 1048 26.75 29.35 33.81
C ARG A 1048 27.48 30.64 33.50
N ARG A 1049 28.20 30.72 32.37
CA ARG A 1049 28.97 31.90 31.96
C ARG A 1049 28.08 33.09 31.59
N LEU A 1050 26.96 32.83 30.92
CA LEU A 1050 26.07 33.87 30.38
C LEU A 1050 24.94 34.28 31.35
N ALA A 1051 24.68 33.50 32.39
CA ALA A 1051 23.60 33.79 33.33
C ALA A 1051 23.89 35.06 34.14
N PRO A 1052 22.94 36.01 34.22
CA PRO A 1052 23.02 37.12 35.17
C PRO A 1052 22.83 36.62 36.62
N ALA A 1053 23.15 37.48 37.59
CA ALA A 1053 23.13 37.11 39.01
C ALA A 1053 21.73 36.75 39.54
N ASP A 1054 20.68 37.29 38.92
CA ASP A 1054 19.27 37.12 39.24
C ASP A 1054 18.57 36.01 38.43
N ALA A 1055 19.32 35.23 37.63
CA ALA A 1055 18.75 34.17 36.83
C ALA A 1055 18.08 33.07 37.69
N LEU A 1056 16.90 32.63 37.29
CA LEU A 1056 16.15 31.56 37.94
C LEU A 1056 16.88 30.22 37.75
N LEU A 1057 17.31 29.59 38.83
CA LEU A 1057 17.89 28.26 38.79
C LEU A 1057 16.78 27.21 38.78
N VAL A 1058 16.57 26.58 37.63
CA VAL A 1058 15.64 25.46 37.51
C VAL A 1058 16.43 24.16 37.69
N GLN A 1059 16.27 23.53 38.85
CA GLN A 1059 16.94 22.28 39.17
C GLN A 1059 16.27 21.11 38.45
N TYR A 1060 17.08 20.31 37.77
CA TYR A 1060 16.65 19.02 37.25
C TYR A 1060 16.97 17.94 38.27
N GLU A 1061 15.92 17.37 38.88
CA GLU A 1061 16.02 16.14 39.66
C GLU A 1061 15.65 14.95 38.78
N ALA A 1062 16.58 14.01 38.61
CA ALA A 1062 16.30 12.76 37.91
C ALA A 1062 15.34 11.89 38.76
N ARG A 1063 14.03 12.01 38.53
CA ARG A 1063 13.02 11.10 39.10
C ARG A 1063 12.49 10.16 38.03
N GLY A 1064 12.82 8.87 38.15
CA GLY A 1064 12.37 7.83 37.22
C GLY A 1064 13.10 7.82 35.87
N ALA A 1065 12.44 7.29 34.83
CA ALA A 1065 13.00 7.22 33.48
C ALA A 1065 13.18 8.63 32.88
N VAL A 1066 14.43 9.07 32.79
CA VAL A 1066 14.80 10.37 32.22
C VAL A 1066 14.47 10.39 30.71
N PRO A 1067 13.83 11.44 30.17
CA PRO A 1067 13.40 11.51 28.77
C PRO A 1067 14.58 11.61 27.77
N THR A 1068 14.25 11.43 26.49
CA THR A 1068 15.14 11.22 25.32
C THR A 1068 16.06 12.37 24.94
N ASN A 1069 16.00 13.46 25.69
CA ASN A 1069 16.87 14.61 25.66
C ASN A 1069 16.92 15.15 27.08
N ALA A 1070 17.71 14.53 27.96
CA ALA A 1070 17.66 14.81 29.39
C ALA A 1070 17.70 16.33 29.63
N PRO A 1071 16.71 16.90 30.33
CA PRO A 1071 16.83 18.25 30.82
C PRO A 1071 18.06 18.28 31.71
N GLN A 1072 18.81 19.36 31.63
CA GLN A 1072 19.89 19.63 32.56
C GLN A 1072 19.44 20.78 33.44
N THR A 1073 19.94 20.80 34.68
CA THR A 1073 19.81 21.99 35.52
C THR A 1073 20.28 23.20 34.71
N MET A 1074 19.42 24.21 34.63
CA MET A 1074 19.69 25.41 33.83
C MET A 1074 19.29 26.66 34.60
N ARG A 1075 20.09 27.71 34.45
CA ARG A 1075 19.74 29.07 34.81
C ARG A 1075 18.92 29.67 33.68
N VAL A 1076 17.80 30.31 34.00
CA VAL A 1076 16.85 30.86 33.04
C VAL A 1076 16.70 32.36 33.29
N TRP A 1077 16.77 33.16 32.24
CA TRP A 1077 16.67 34.63 32.32
C TRP A 1077 16.02 35.20 31.04
N PRO A 1078 15.46 36.42 31.08
CA PRO A 1078 14.98 37.12 29.89
C PRO A 1078 16.05 37.23 28.80
N GLY A 1079 15.75 36.81 27.58
CA GLY A 1079 16.66 36.75 26.45
C GLY A 1079 17.40 35.42 26.28
N LEU A 1080 17.29 34.46 27.21
CA LEU A 1080 17.85 33.13 27.03
C LEU A 1080 17.14 32.42 25.86
N ARG A 1081 17.93 31.87 24.94
CA ARG A 1081 17.44 31.07 23.83
C ARG A 1081 17.43 29.59 24.20
N LEU A 1082 16.32 28.93 23.92
CA LEU A 1082 16.07 27.51 24.15
C LEU A 1082 15.63 26.83 22.86
N ILE A 1083 15.65 25.50 22.86
CA ILE A 1083 15.12 24.69 21.76
C ILE A 1083 14.10 23.67 22.29
N GLY A 1084 12.99 23.52 21.59
CA GLY A 1084 11.91 22.59 21.95
C GLY A 1084 12.31 21.13 21.80
N VAL A 1085 11.82 20.28 22.72
CA VAL A 1085 12.04 18.82 22.70
C VAL A 1085 10.77 18.01 22.47
N GLY A 1086 9.59 18.66 22.41
CA GLY A 1086 8.29 18.02 22.22
C GLY A 1086 7.28 18.38 23.32
N GLY A 1087 6.03 17.92 23.17
CA GLY A 1087 4.92 18.23 24.08
C GLY A 1087 4.28 19.58 23.78
N LYS A 1088 4.25 20.50 24.75
CA LYS A 1088 3.68 21.85 24.59
C LYS A 1088 4.48 22.75 23.63
N VAL A 1089 5.75 22.41 23.39
CA VAL A 1089 6.65 23.08 22.45
C VAL A 1089 7.05 22.09 21.37
N GLN A 1090 7.03 22.52 20.11
CA GLN A 1090 7.39 21.67 18.99
C GLN A 1090 8.89 21.32 19.00
N LYS A 1091 9.21 20.05 18.70
CA LYS A 1091 10.58 19.53 18.72
C LYS A 1091 11.44 20.22 17.64
N GLY A 1092 12.61 20.73 18.03
CA GLY A 1092 13.56 21.39 17.12
C GLY A 1092 13.26 22.86 16.82
N THR A 1093 12.23 23.45 17.43
CA THR A 1093 11.91 24.89 17.28
C THR A 1093 12.68 25.71 18.31
N PHE A 1094 13.30 26.82 17.88
CA PHE A 1094 13.95 27.76 18.81
C PHE A 1094 12.89 28.68 19.44
N LEU A 1095 13.09 29.03 20.70
CA LEU A 1095 12.26 29.99 21.44
C LEU A 1095 13.14 30.87 22.33
N THR A 1096 12.68 32.09 22.60
CA THR A 1096 13.34 33.03 23.50
C THR A 1096 12.50 33.22 24.76
N VAL A 1097 13.16 33.23 25.91
CA VAL A 1097 12.53 33.60 27.18
C VAL A 1097 12.27 35.11 27.17
N GLU A 1098 11.02 35.50 27.37
CA GLU A 1098 10.60 36.89 27.35
C GLU A 1098 10.66 37.50 28.77
N ALA A 1099 10.13 36.79 29.76
CA ALA A 1099 10.07 37.22 31.14
C ALA A 1099 10.19 36.04 32.10
N VAL A 1100 10.70 36.31 33.30
CA VAL A 1100 10.75 35.36 34.41
C VAL A 1100 10.13 36.06 35.63
N GLU A 1101 9.00 35.54 36.10
CA GLU A 1101 8.21 36.09 37.21
C GLU A 1101 8.07 35.03 38.30
N GLY A 1102 8.91 35.10 39.33
CA GLY A 1102 9.00 34.04 40.35
C GLY A 1102 9.52 32.72 39.74
N ASP A 1103 8.74 31.65 39.83
CA ASP A 1103 9.03 30.33 39.20
C ASP A 1103 8.33 30.15 37.84
N VAL A 1104 7.71 31.21 37.30
CA VAL A 1104 7.01 31.15 36.02
C VAL A 1104 7.87 31.79 34.93
N VAL A 1105 8.09 31.04 33.86
CA VAL A 1105 8.85 31.45 32.69
C VAL A 1105 7.87 31.69 31.54
N ARG A 1106 7.83 32.93 31.04
CA ARG A 1106 7.08 33.31 29.84
C ARG A 1106 8.02 33.32 28.64
N VAL A 1107 7.61 32.68 27.55
CA VAL A 1107 8.37 32.62 26.29
C VAL A 1107 7.68 33.46 25.22
N GLU A 1108 8.42 33.83 24.16
CA GLU A 1108 7.96 34.72 23.08
C GLU A 1108 6.65 34.28 22.37
N SER A 1109 6.26 33.01 22.49
CA SER A 1109 4.98 32.49 21.97
C SER A 1109 3.77 32.84 22.84
N GLY A 1110 3.97 33.53 23.97
CA GLY A 1110 2.94 33.81 24.97
C GLY A 1110 2.61 32.64 25.90
N GLN A 1111 3.30 31.50 25.74
CA GLN A 1111 3.14 30.36 26.65
C GLN A 1111 3.88 30.61 27.97
N CYS A 1112 3.26 30.19 29.08
CA CYS A 1112 3.86 30.24 30.41
C CYS A 1112 4.11 28.82 30.92
N PHE A 1113 5.27 28.61 31.54
CA PHE A 1113 5.69 27.33 32.12
C PHE A 1113 6.16 27.56 33.55
N ALA A 1114 5.79 26.68 34.48
CA ALA A 1114 6.51 26.57 35.73
C ALA A 1114 7.93 26.00 35.46
N GLY A 1115 8.93 26.33 36.30
CA GLY A 1115 10.31 25.89 36.11
C GLY A 1115 10.46 24.39 35.77
N PRO A 1116 9.97 23.47 36.62
CA PRO A 1116 10.05 22.02 36.33
C PRO A 1116 9.29 21.57 35.08
N GLU A 1117 8.26 22.31 34.67
CA GLU A 1117 7.50 22.03 33.45
C GLU A 1117 8.26 22.49 32.19
N LEU A 1118 8.97 23.61 32.27
CA LEU A 1118 9.81 24.12 31.19
C LEU A 1118 10.86 23.08 30.76
N LEU A 1119 11.46 22.40 31.73
CA LEU A 1119 12.43 21.31 31.51
C LEU A 1119 11.85 20.15 30.70
N LYS A 1120 10.54 19.87 30.80
CA LYS A 1120 9.90 18.78 30.04
C LYS A 1120 9.75 19.10 28.55
N HIS A 1121 9.75 20.39 28.19
CA HIS A 1121 9.40 20.85 26.86
C HIS A 1121 10.55 21.56 26.12
N THR A 1122 11.61 21.95 26.83
CA THR A 1122 12.72 22.74 26.26
C THR A 1122 14.09 22.27 26.75
N ARG A 1123 15.15 22.68 26.05
CA ARG A 1123 16.56 22.47 26.44
C ARG A 1123 17.44 23.64 26.03
N LEU A 1124 18.63 23.72 26.64
CA LEU A 1124 19.70 24.63 26.24
C LEU A 1124 20.20 24.29 24.82
N CYS A 1125 20.60 25.33 24.08
CA CYS A 1125 20.99 25.22 22.67
C CYS A 1125 22.39 25.78 22.34
N SER A 1126 23.21 26.10 23.33
CA SER A 1126 24.62 26.50 23.12
C SER A 1126 25.46 25.38 22.50
N ALA A 1127 25.05 24.12 22.68
CA ALA A 1127 25.56 22.97 21.95
C ALA A 1127 24.43 22.06 21.46
N ILE A 1128 24.56 21.57 20.22
CA ILE A 1128 23.59 20.71 19.52
C ILE A 1128 24.34 19.56 18.84
N THR A 1129 23.75 18.35 18.79
CA THR A 1129 24.38 17.24 18.07
C THR A 1129 24.23 17.37 16.56
N TYR A 1130 25.19 16.85 15.78
CA TYR A 1130 25.09 16.85 14.30
C TYR A 1130 23.76 16.25 13.81
N ALA A 1131 23.34 15.09 14.33
CA ALA A 1131 22.06 14.48 14.00
C ALA A 1131 20.84 15.35 14.33
N SER A 1132 20.90 16.15 15.41
CA SER A 1132 19.77 17.02 15.82
C SER A 1132 19.69 18.33 15.03
N VAL A 1133 20.77 18.76 14.36
CA VAL A 1133 20.81 20.04 13.65
C VAL A 1133 20.42 19.93 12.18
N GLN A 1134 20.30 18.72 11.64
CA GLN A 1134 19.87 18.51 10.26
C GLN A 1134 18.46 19.11 10.05
N GLY A 1135 18.30 19.94 9.02
CA GLY A 1135 17.08 20.71 8.77
C GLY A 1135 16.92 22.00 9.60
N LEU A 1136 17.81 22.28 10.57
CA LEU A 1136 17.82 23.55 11.30
C LEU A 1136 18.68 24.60 10.59
N THR A 1137 18.24 25.86 10.68
CA THR A 1137 19.07 27.03 10.33
C THR A 1137 19.56 27.68 11.62
N LEU A 1138 20.88 27.77 11.79
CA LEU A 1138 21.48 28.39 12.97
C LEU A 1138 21.66 29.89 12.74
N ARG A 1139 21.51 30.68 13.81
CA ARG A 1139 21.81 32.12 13.81
C ARG A 1139 23.07 32.34 14.64
N GLY A 1140 23.97 33.18 14.16
CA GLY A 1140 25.21 33.53 14.86
C GLY A 1140 26.41 32.65 14.49
N ARG A 1141 27.46 32.70 15.32
CA ARG A 1141 28.70 31.94 15.19
C ARG A 1141 28.49 30.47 15.49
N VAL A 1142 28.96 29.61 14.59
CA VAL A 1142 28.88 28.15 14.67
C VAL A 1142 30.28 27.57 14.76
N TRP A 1143 30.53 26.80 15.82
CA TRP A 1143 31.77 26.03 15.97
C TRP A 1143 31.53 24.55 15.71
N LEU A 1144 32.35 23.95 14.86
CA LEU A 1144 32.35 22.52 14.59
C LEU A 1144 33.39 21.84 15.47
N TYR A 1145 32.92 20.98 16.38
CA TYR A 1145 33.77 20.13 17.22
C TYR A 1145 33.80 18.70 16.70
N ASP A 1146 34.67 17.90 17.32
CA ASP A 1146 34.78 16.45 17.20
C ASP A 1146 35.22 15.97 15.80
N VAL A 1147 35.94 16.80 15.05
CA VAL A 1147 36.45 16.45 13.71
C VAL A 1147 37.48 15.31 13.71
N GLU A 1148 38.03 14.98 14.88
CA GLU A 1148 38.96 13.88 15.12
C GLU A 1148 38.26 12.63 15.68
N SER A 1149 36.94 12.68 15.87
CA SER A 1149 36.15 11.53 16.34
C SER A 1149 36.13 10.43 15.26
N PRO A 1150 36.20 9.14 15.63
CA PRO A 1150 36.06 8.02 14.69
C PRO A 1150 34.67 7.96 14.04
N HIS A 1151 33.67 8.63 14.62
CA HIS A 1151 32.30 8.72 14.08
C HIS A 1151 32.09 9.96 13.20
N PHE A 1152 33.10 10.83 13.08
CA PHE A 1152 33.02 12.01 12.21
C PHE A 1152 33.29 11.61 10.77
N THR A 1153 32.42 12.03 9.86
CA THR A 1153 32.51 11.69 8.43
C THR A 1153 32.49 12.95 7.57
N LEU A 1154 32.75 12.80 6.28
CA LEU A 1154 32.69 13.93 5.36
C LEU A 1154 31.30 14.57 5.31
N LYS A 1155 30.23 13.76 5.44
CA LYS A 1155 28.84 14.23 5.56
C LYS A 1155 28.62 15.09 6.81
N HIS A 1156 29.30 14.79 7.93
CA HIS A 1156 29.25 15.63 9.13
C HIS A 1156 29.89 16.99 8.90
N LEU A 1157 31.06 17.03 8.25
CA LEU A 1157 31.73 18.28 7.88
C LEU A 1157 30.87 19.12 6.94
N TYR A 1158 30.40 18.51 5.85
CA TYR A 1158 29.52 19.15 4.87
C TYR A 1158 28.26 19.73 5.52
N MET A 1159 27.55 18.91 6.31
CA MET A 1159 26.33 19.33 6.98
C MET A 1159 26.61 20.43 8.02
N GLY A 1160 27.66 20.30 8.83
CA GLY A 1160 28.06 21.28 9.83
C GLY A 1160 28.39 22.64 9.22
N CYS A 1161 29.24 22.66 8.18
CA CYS A 1161 29.60 23.89 7.46
C CYS A 1161 28.37 24.57 6.86
N SER A 1162 27.40 23.78 6.35
CA SER A 1162 26.15 24.31 5.78
C SER A 1162 25.19 24.97 6.79
N ARG A 1163 25.46 24.88 8.10
CA ARG A 1163 24.62 25.52 9.13
C ARG A 1163 24.95 27.00 9.36
N ALA A 1164 26.16 27.43 9.01
CA ALA A 1164 26.56 28.83 9.08
C ALA A 1164 26.14 29.59 7.82
N THR A 1165 25.75 30.85 7.96
CA THR A 1165 25.33 31.69 6.82
C THR A 1165 26.50 32.44 6.18
N ASN A 1166 27.63 32.58 6.87
CA ASN A 1166 28.81 33.32 6.43
C ASN A 1166 30.09 32.65 6.97
N SER A 1167 31.17 32.64 6.18
CA SER A 1167 32.46 32.04 6.56
C SER A 1167 33.08 32.69 7.80
N GLU A 1168 32.83 33.97 8.05
CA GLU A 1168 33.27 34.70 9.24
C GLU A 1168 32.60 34.20 10.53
N LEU A 1169 31.44 33.56 10.39
CA LEU A 1169 30.67 32.98 11.49
C LEU A 1169 30.99 31.50 11.71
N LEU A 1170 31.84 30.89 10.90
CA LEU A 1170 32.15 29.47 10.98
C LEU A 1170 33.56 29.26 11.52
N SER A 1171 33.72 28.35 12.48
CA SER A 1171 35.03 27.85 12.90
C SER A 1171 35.04 26.34 12.99
N VAL A 1172 36.11 25.72 12.50
CA VAL A 1172 36.33 24.27 12.57
C VAL A 1172 37.47 24.00 13.56
N LEU A 1173 37.17 23.22 14.59
CA LEU A 1173 38.07 22.98 15.73
C LEU A 1173 38.69 21.59 15.69
#